data_AF-E4ZUT3-F1
#
_entry.id   AF-E4ZUT3-F1
#
_cell.length_a   1.000
_cell.length_b   1.000
_cell.length_c   1.000
_cell.angle_alpha   90.00
_cell.angle_beta   90.00
_cell.angle_gamma   90.00
#
_symmetry.space_group_name_H-M   'P 1'
#
loop_
_entity.id
_entity.type
_entity.pdbx_description
1 polymer ?
#
loop_
_entity_poly.entity_id
_entity_poly.type
_entity_poly.pdbx_seq_one_letter_code
_entity_poly.pdbx_strand_id
1 'polypeptide(L)'
;MASTASTDASSLVAKSDHMAPEIPAAVPSSAKSPKRPPPETKESIFLRRTTILSFWAVVILLGLPIWLKTTAVYRAALPLQEMTEWADGQVCKPVFPLRIAIEAPVHESDAQQLLRTAQHALDELNDFSAHQLRLLLADPPAANASQQVISDGTSIQSHGEDIALSVRLIPVETGTTPRSHLQPYMPLLDVYYSPAQLPAQGSTGSVLASFLAQELHQLFAEERSQLIHVLSATSNAHAAQSSVLSAQTSAELERQSTRALKYAPTYHLTFSLFTPSYTPSSWDIEAALRTYLTPLLESLSAISNFTVDTQVQLYATFSPSVRLPDYDEDLKAWTLRKEDLSGFINAAEWPLSPSIGEGPTVNFILYVPHENQTPLLVKENLADSWLIPQWGGVHILNLDPGSGTPSELKADALAPAMHSFSNQLISLFGLPQYPASLPLRISTLERVRVASLIFSASSTLGALAQVYTKLPSIPVPDNVAQSVQHAISHLQQACNFLKDGRFPRALEHARAAEVEAEKAFFERSMVGQVYFPDEHKVAVYLPLLGPVAVPLVMAGLKELKTMLKRVGLEDPVELSRSSAPDIHSHSPATPKLPRCGQSANVMILWLAALLYSAIVSNTASCRKLAHPHNAVCCLTSEIQKRGWDQGVQGVKQVLDQFANDGSPGLVFHAVDKSGNTLVKHAAGKLGVDSPESMDEDSTIFWIASCTKLVTAIAVLQLVEQGKIPLDDTAFVKKVIPEISEKKVFEDGVNGVPQEKDVTVRMLLSHTAGFAYGFFDPRAHTNGLEFEGSDGSKENFLKLNLVNQPGSKWEYGVNIDFAGIIVERVTNQTLGEYFHSHIFTPLGIPRDGISMFPTAEAQKYLAHMHQRDGSTGQLKEREHLHNGPLAQSTKDQQDRFMQSGGAGLFAKPKEYVKILAAILNNGTSPTTGASILKRESVDMLWENQIPDEPNFARASVIPANPLLVNPASEFYPQPNNPAQGWAYGGFLTIAPGSTGRGANTLWWMGLANCFWWMDREKGVAGFLGSQVLPNGDPKVIPAWFSVEKMVYDNLE
;
A
#
# COMPACT_ATOMS: atom_id res chain seq x y z
N MET A 1 46.26 -44.45 58.01
CA MET A 1 45.00 -44.98 58.60
C MET A 1 45.05 -44.73 60.10
N ALA A 2 44.23 -43.81 60.62
CA ALA A 2 43.85 -43.70 62.03
C ALA A 2 42.79 -42.60 62.18
N SER A 3 41.88 -42.76 63.14
CA SER A 3 40.94 -41.74 63.62
C SER A 3 41.50 -41.01 64.85
N THR A 4 41.05 -39.77 65.13
CA THR A 4 40.84 -39.12 66.46
C THR A 4 40.42 -37.66 66.20
N ALA A 5 39.33 -37.11 66.76
CA ALA A 5 39.15 -36.62 68.14
C ALA A 5 40.08 -35.41 68.43
N SER A 6 39.63 -34.16 68.62
CA SER A 6 38.76 -33.54 69.67
C SER A 6 39.57 -32.60 70.57
N THR A 7 38.92 -31.67 71.30
CA THR A 7 39.39 -30.64 72.29
C THR A 7 39.64 -29.24 71.69
N ASP A 8 38.86 -28.20 72.04
CA ASP A 8 38.80 -27.40 73.30
C ASP A 8 39.99 -26.44 73.47
N ALA A 9 39.91 -25.27 74.13
CA ALA A 9 38.80 -24.36 74.49
C ALA A 9 39.42 -23.10 75.18
N SER A 10 38.72 -21.94 75.15
CA SER A 10 38.90 -20.82 76.13
C SER A 10 40.28 -20.08 76.13
N SER A 11 40.55 -18.93 76.75
CA SER A 11 39.77 -17.77 77.28
C SER A 11 40.77 -16.62 77.67
N LEU A 12 40.30 -15.57 78.39
CA LEU A 12 41.02 -14.39 78.98
C LEU A 12 41.12 -13.16 78.03
N VAL A 13 40.59 -11.94 78.30
CA VAL A 13 40.08 -11.16 79.46
C VAL A 13 41.11 -10.35 80.29
N ALA A 14 41.14 -9.01 80.07
CA ALA A 14 41.31 -7.90 81.04
C ALA A 14 41.28 -6.55 80.25
N LYS A 15 40.37 -5.58 80.50
CA LYS A 15 40.30 -4.53 81.57
C LYS A 15 41.44 -3.49 81.52
N SER A 16 41.21 -2.21 81.18
CA SER A 16 40.53 -1.09 81.92
C SER A 16 41.55 -0.27 82.77
N ASP A 17 41.40 0.99 83.18
CA ASP A 17 40.39 2.08 83.01
C ASP A 17 41.15 3.42 82.76
N HIS A 18 40.57 4.46 82.13
CA HIS A 18 40.14 5.76 82.74
C HIS A 18 40.26 6.89 81.66
N MET A 19 39.59 8.06 81.70
CA MET A 19 38.37 8.55 82.39
C MET A 19 37.80 9.78 81.60
N ALA A 20 36.74 10.41 82.12
CA ALA A 20 35.85 11.43 81.50
C ALA A 20 36.15 12.90 81.95
N PRO A 21 35.32 13.94 81.66
CA PRO A 21 34.14 14.06 80.76
C PRO A 21 34.04 15.38 79.93
N GLU A 22 32.84 15.64 79.38
CA GLU A 22 32.18 16.94 79.10
C GLU A 22 32.23 17.62 77.70
N ILE A 23 31.12 18.31 77.41
CA ILE A 23 30.62 18.86 76.13
C ILE A 23 30.28 20.35 76.41
N PRO A 24 30.75 21.35 75.63
CA PRO A 24 29.87 21.92 74.59
C PRO A 24 30.55 22.63 73.39
N ALA A 25 29.68 23.21 72.58
CA ALA A 25 29.86 23.87 71.29
C ALA A 25 30.82 25.09 71.20
N ALA A 26 31.24 25.34 69.96
CA ALA A 26 31.45 26.65 69.29
C ALA A 26 32.53 27.63 69.81
N VAL A 27 33.47 27.99 68.91
CA VAL A 27 33.58 29.31 68.22
C VAL A 27 34.94 29.40 67.47
N PRO A 28 35.04 30.00 66.27
CA PRO A 28 36.23 29.91 65.39
C PRO A 28 37.13 31.16 65.39
N SER A 29 38.32 31.10 64.75
CA SER A 29 39.08 32.31 64.39
C SER A 29 40.09 32.18 63.22
N SER A 30 39.81 32.90 62.14
CA SER A 30 40.75 33.57 61.20
C SER A 30 41.66 32.76 60.25
N ALA A 31 42.06 33.42 59.16
CA ALA A 31 42.49 32.80 57.90
C ALA A 31 44.01 32.85 57.61
N LYS A 32 44.46 31.98 56.69
CA LYS A 32 45.75 32.09 55.95
C LYS A 32 45.55 31.78 54.45
N SER A 33 46.39 32.36 53.61
CA SER A 33 46.27 32.41 52.13
C SER A 33 46.75 31.14 51.39
N PRO A 34 46.29 30.89 50.15
CA PRO A 34 46.63 29.68 49.38
C PRO A 34 47.95 29.77 48.61
N LYS A 35 48.68 28.63 48.53
CA LYS A 35 49.92 28.46 47.74
C LYS A 35 49.64 27.98 46.30
N ARG A 36 50.55 28.27 45.36
CA ARG A 36 50.54 27.74 43.97
C ARG A 36 51.45 26.49 43.83
N PRO A 37 51.18 25.58 42.86
CA PRO A 37 51.97 24.36 42.63
C PRO A 37 53.30 24.59 41.85
N PRO A 38 54.25 23.61 41.89
CA PRO A 38 55.60 23.72 41.30
C PRO A 38 55.66 23.46 39.77
N PRO A 39 56.77 23.82 39.08
CA PRO A 39 56.91 23.72 37.62
C PRO A 39 57.26 22.33 37.07
N GLU A 40 56.82 22.04 35.83
CA GLU A 40 57.03 20.76 35.11
C GLU A 40 58.49 20.52 34.64
N THR A 41 58.89 19.26 34.51
CA THR A 41 60.24 18.84 34.06
C THR A 41 60.39 18.83 32.53
N LYS A 42 61.63 18.87 32.02
CA LYS A 42 61.90 18.85 30.57
C LYS A 42 61.43 17.55 29.88
N GLU A 43 61.56 16.41 30.56
CA GLU A 43 61.15 15.10 30.04
C GLU A 43 59.63 14.99 29.94
N SER A 44 58.87 15.47 30.93
CA SER A 44 57.40 15.47 30.87
C SER A 44 56.88 16.37 29.74
N ILE A 45 57.57 17.47 29.42
CA ILE A 45 57.24 18.34 28.28
C ILE A 45 57.50 17.61 26.95
N PHE A 46 58.60 16.86 26.81
CA PHE A 46 58.88 16.08 25.60
C PHE A 46 57.87 14.95 25.43
N LEU A 47 57.61 14.17 26.48
CA LEU A 47 56.63 13.08 26.46
C LEU A 47 55.23 13.60 26.08
N ARG A 48 54.76 14.69 26.71
CA ARG A 48 53.48 15.33 26.38
C ARG A 48 53.39 15.73 24.91
N ARG A 49 54.45 16.32 24.34
CA ARG A 49 54.51 16.71 22.92
C ARG A 49 54.38 15.49 22.01
N THR A 50 55.18 14.46 22.25
CA THR A 50 55.16 13.22 21.45
C THR A 50 53.81 12.52 21.53
N THR A 51 53.19 12.44 22.71
CA THR A 51 51.85 11.86 22.89
C THR A 51 50.77 12.67 22.16
N ILE A 52 50.78 14.00 22.25
CA ILE A 52 49.81 14.85 21.51
C ILE A 52 50.00 14.68 19.99
N LEU A 53 51.25 14.65 19.51
CA LEU A 53 51.55 14.43 18.10
C LEU A 53 51.12 13.05 17.61
N SER A 54 51.31 11.98 18.40
CA SER A 54 50.85 10.64 18.03
C SER A 54 49.32 10.54 17.99
N PHE A 55 48.61 11.21 18.91
CA PHE A 55 47.14 11.29 18.84
C PHE A 55 46.66 11.99 17.57
N TRP A 56 47.24 13.14 17.21
CA TRP A 56 46.90 13.84 15.98
C TRP A 56 47.28 13.06 14.72
N ALA A 57 48.39 12.33 14.73
CA ALA A 57 48.77 11.43 13.63
C ALA A 57 47.73 10.32 13.42
N VAL A 58 47.25 9.68 14.50
CA VAL A 58 46.17 8.66 14.42
C VAL A 58 44.86 9.27 13.93
N VAL A 59 44.46 10.44 14.42
CA VAL A 59 43.23 11.12 13.99
C VAL A 59 43.29 11.47 12.49
N ILE A 60 44.42 11.97 11.99
CA ILE A 60 44.56 12.39 10.59
C ILE A 60 44.78 11.21 9.64
N LEU A 61 45.61 10.23 10.00
CA LEU A 61 45.99 9.12 9.11
C LEU A 61 45.02 7.94 9.13
N LEU A 62 44.25 7.75 10.21
CA LEU A 62 43.30 6.64 10.36
C LEU A 62 41.88 7.14 10.62
N GLY A 63 41.71 8.05 11.60
CA GLY A 63 40.39 8.54 12.00
C GLY A 63 39.60 9.20 10.87
N LEU A 64 40.20 10.19 10.20
CA LEU A 64 39.53 10.97 9.15
C LEU A 64 39.26 10.14 7.86
N PRO A 65 40.19 9.30 7.35
CA PRO A 65 39.90 8.40 6.23
C PRO A 65 38.82 7.36 6.54
N ILE A 66 38.81 6.77 7.74
CA ILE A 66 37.77 5.82 8.15
C ILE A 66 36.43 6.55 8.27
N TRP A 67 36.38 7.70 8.94
CA TRP A 67 35.16 8.51 9.07
C TRP A 67 34.55 8.82 7.71
N LEU A 68 35.32 9.41 6.79
CA LEU A 68 34.88 9.71 5.42
C LEU A 68 34.36 8.46 4.69
N LYS A 69 35.03 7.30 4.83
CA LYS A 69 34.58 6.05 4.22
C LYS A 69 33.29 5.51 4.83
N THR A 70 33.06 5.71 6.14
CA THR A 70 31.85 5.26 6.85
C THR A 70 30.67 6.22 6.74
N THR A 71 30.89 7.50 6.44
CA THR A 71 29.81 8.50 6.27
C THR A 71 29.45 8.78 4.82
N ALA A 72 30.22 8.27 3.85
CA ALA A 72 29.90 8.37 2.43
C ALA A 72 28.72 7.46 2.07
N VAL A 73 27.68 8.05 1.49
CA VAL A 73 26.57 7.30 0.88
C VAL A 73 27.06 6.73 -0.46
N TYR A 74 26.86 5.44 -0.69
CA TYR A 74 27.19 4.83 -1.97
C TYR A 74 26.26 5.34 -3.08
N ARG A 75 26.86 5.73 -4.21
CA ARG A 75 26.16 6.23 -5.39
C ARG A 75 26.83 5.68 -6.64
N ALA A 76 26.12 4.84 -7.38
CA ALA A 76 26.51 4.43 -8.72
C ALA A 76 26.58 5.66 -9.64
N ALA A 77 27.54 5.66 -10.57
CA ALA A 77 27.68 6.74 -11.55
C ALA A 77 26.64 6.57 -12.66
N LEU A 78 25.84 7.61 -12.91
CA LEU A 78 24.88 7.65 -14.01
C LEU A 78 25.43 8.44 -15.20
N PRO A 79 25.10 8.08 -16.46
CA PRO A 79 25.52 8.79 -17.67
C PRO A 79 24.72 10.09 -17.87
N LEU A 80 24.87 11.04 -16.93
CA LEU A 80 24.03 12.25 -16.84
C LEU A 80 23.95 13.05 -18.14
N GLN A 81 25.08 13.19 -18.86
CA GLN A 81 25.12 13.92 -20.13
C GLN A 81 24.20 13.26 -21.17
N GLU A 82 24.32 11.95 -21.38
CA GLU A 82 23.48 11.21 -22.32
C GLU A 82 22.00 11.26 -21.91
N MET A 83 21.70 11.10 -20.61
CA MET A 83 20.33 11.25 -20.08
C MET A 83 19.73 12.62 -20.38
N THR A 84 20.51 13.71 -20.25
CA THR A 84 20.04 15.07 -20.60
C THR A 84 19.94 15.28 -22.12
N GLU A 85 20.87 14.74 -22.91
CA GLU A 85 20.81 14.83 -24.38
C GLU A 85 19.61 14.08 -24.96
N TRP A 86 19.17 12.98 -24.32
CA TRP A 86 17.91 12.31 -24.63
C TRP A 86 16.70 13.18 -24.24
N ALA A 87 16.65 13.69 -23.01
CA ALA A 87 15.55 14.52 -22.52
C ALA A 87 15.35 15.82 -23.33
N ASP A 88 16.44 16.43 -23.80
CA ASP A 88 16.43 17.63 -24.64
C ASP A 88 16.10 17.34 -26.12
N GLY A 89 15.98 16.07 -26.52
CA GLY A 89 15.70 15.66 -27.91
C GLY A 89 16.90 15.77 -28.87
N GLN A 90 18.12 15.79 -28.36
CA GLN A 90 19.33 15.97 -29.18
C GLN A 90 19.76 14.67 -29.88
N VAL A 91 19.56 13.51 -29.23
CA VAL A 91 20.02 12.20 -29.72
C VAL A 91 19.08 11.61 -30.79
N CYS A 92 17.78 11.61 -30.53
CA CYS A 92 16.78 11.07 -31.46
C CYS A 92 15.92 12.17 -32.07
N LYS A 93 16.06 12.36 -33.38
CA LYS A 93 15.09 13.09 -34.21
C LYS A 93 14.15 12.07 -34.84
N PRO A 94 12.89 11.97 -34.39
CA PRO A 94 11.96 10.97 -34.90
C PRO A 94 11.58 11.30 -36.35
N VAL A 95 11.64 10.29 -37.21
CA VAL A 95 11.24 10.35 -38.62
C VAL A 95 10.42 9.09 -38.91
N PHE A 96 9.32 9.24 -39.63
CA PHE A 96 8.35 8.19 -39.94
C PHE A 96 8.34 8.01 -41.47
N PRO A 97 9.19 7.13 -42.02
CA PRO A 97 9.19 6.81 -43.44
C PRO A 97 8.16 5.71 -43.73
N LEU A 98 6.97 6.09 -44.18
CA LEU A 98 5.93 5.16 -44.60
C LEU A 98 6.20 4.72 -46.05
N ARG A 99 6.40 3.41 -46.25
CA ARG A 99 6.58 2.82 -47.59
C ARG A 99 5.23 2.47 -48.19
N ILE A 100 4.96 2.93 -49.40
CA ILE A 100 3.70 2.73 -50.12
C ILE A 100 3.99 1.96 -51.40
N ALA A 101 3.47 0.74 -51.54
CA ALA A 101 3.70 -0.10 -52.71
C ALA A 101 2.65 0.18 -53.79
N ILE A 102 3.07 0.33 -55.04
CA ILE A 102 2.17 0.54 -56.19
C ILE A 102 2.14 -0.72 -57.06
N GLU A 103 0.99 -1.37 -57.10
CA GLU A 103 0.65 -2.46 -58.03
C GLU A 103 0.13 -1.83 -59.33
N ALA A 104 0.96 -1.80 -60.38
CA ALA A 104 0.64 -1.17 -61.66
C ALA A 104 0.64 -2.18 -62.83
N PRO A 105 -0.49 -2.43 -63.52
CA PRO A 105 -0.56 -3.35 -64.65
C PRO A 105 -0.11 -2.67 -65.96
N VAL A 106 1.07 -2.04 -65.94
CA VAL A 106 1.66 -1.30 -67.06
C VAL A 106 3.12 -1.69 -67.25
N HIS A 107 3.75 -1.27 -68.36
CA HIS A 107 5.18 -1.52 -68.58
C HIS A 107 6.03 -0.83 -67.49
N GLU A 108 7.10 -1.52 -67.07
CA GLU A 108 7.95 -1.10 -65.95
C GLU A 108 8.51 0.33 -66.11
N SER A 109 8.86 0.74 -67.34
CA SER A 109 9.31 2.10 -67.65
C SER A 109 8.29 3.18 -67.28
N ASP A 110 7.01 2.90 -67.53
CA ASP A 110 5.92 3.85 -67.39
C ASP A 110 5.45 3.88 -65.93
N ALA A 111 5.49 2.73 -65.25
CA ALA A 111 5.31 2.63 -63.80
C ALA A 111 6.40 3.40 -63.04
N GLN A 112 7.68 3.25 -63.42
CA GLN A 112 8.78 4.01 -62.82
C GLN A 112 8.65 5.52 -63.08
N GLN A 113 8.21 5.95 -64.27
CA GLN A 113 7.99 7.36 -64.56
C GLN A 113 6.82 7.93 -63.73
N LEU A 114 5.70 7.21 -63.65
CA LEU A 114 4.56 7.56 -62.79
C LEU A 114 4.99 7.71 -61.33
N LEU A 115 5.78 6.76 -60.82
CA LEU A 115 6.27 6.76 -59.45
C LEU A 115 7.18 7.97 -59.16
N ARG A 116 8.08 8.33 -60.07
CA ARG A 116 8.93 9.54 -59.92
C ARG A 116 8.10 10.82 -59.93
N THR A 117 7.17 10.98 -60.87
CA THR A 117 6.31 12.18 -60.94
C THR A 117 5.37 12.28 -59.74
N ALA A 118 4.82 11.17 -59.26
CA ALA A 118 3.96 11.14 -58.08
C ALA A 118 4.77 11.42 -56.79
N GLN A 119 5.98 10.88 -56.65
CA GLN A 119 6.85 11.18 -55.51
C GLN A 119 7.24 12.66 -55.47
N HIS A 120 7.57 13.27 -56.61
CA HIS A 120 7.86 14.71 -56.68
C HIS A 120 6.67 15.57 -56.23
N ALA A 121 5.47 15.28 -56.75
CA ALA A 121 4.25 15.98 -56.35
C ALA A 121 3.90 15.76 -54.87
N LEU A 122 4.25 14.61 -54.30
CA LEU A 122 4.03 14.29 -52.89
C LEU A 122 5.03 14.97 -51.96
N ASP A 123 6.31 15.07 -52.37
CA ASP A 123 7.34 15.83 -51.66
C ASP A 123 7.06 17.35 -51.71
N GLU A 124 6.50 17.88 -52.82
CA GLU A 124 6.03 19.29 -52.92
C GLU A 124 4.85 19.60 -51.98
N LEU A 125 3.99 18.62 -51.71
CA LEU A 125 2.87 18.76 -50.78
C LEU A 125 3.27 18.59 -49.30
N ASN A 126 4.47 18.09 -49.00
CA ASN A 126 4.83 17.75 -47.63
C ASN A 126 5.29 18.97 -46.80
N ASP A 127 4.44 19.40 -45.87
CA ASP A 127 4.73 20.50 -44.94
C ASP A 127 5.47 20.04 -43.65
N PHE A 128 5.64 18.72 -43.44
CA PHE A 128 6.20 18.17 -42.20
C PHE A 128 7.32 17.15 -42.46
N SER A 129 8.56 17.61 -42.42
CA SER A 129 9.76 16.83 -42.78
C SER A 129 9.96 15.50 -42.03
N ALA A 130 9.36 15.33 -40.85
CA ALA A 130 9.44 14.10 -40.06
C ALA A 130 8.46 13.01 -40.55
N HIS A 131 7.36 13.34 -41.22
CA HIS A 131 6.45 12.35 -41.82
C HIS A 131 6.75 12.25 -43.31
N GLN A 132 7.21 11.09 -43.79
CA GLN A 132 7.69 10.92 -45.16
C GLN A 132 7.02 9.75 -45.84
N LEU A 133 6.25 10.04 -46.90
CA LEU A 133 5.64 9.01 -47.73
C LEU A 133 6.60 8.66 -48.88
N ARG A 134 6.95 7.37 -49.02
CA ARG A 134 7.91 6.87 -50.00
C ARG A 134 7.27 5.82 -50.90
N LEU A 135 7.09 6.15 -52.17
CA LEU A 135 6.50 5.28 -53.17
C LEU A 135 7.51 4.22 -53.64
N LEU A 136 7.07 2.97 -53.73
CA LEU A 136 7.83 1.82 -54.24
C LEU A 136 6.98 1.07 -55.27
N LEU A 137 7.62 0.39 -56.23
CA LEU A 137 6.91 -0.52 -57.14
C LEU A 137 6.72 -1.87 -56.43
N ALA A 138 5.54 -2.48 -56.55
CA ALA A 138 5.31 -3.82 -56.05
C ALA A 138 5.96 -4.88 -56.95
N ASP A 139 6.60 -5.90 -56.36
CA ASP A 139 7.09 -7.07 -57.10
C ASP A 139 5.89 -7.81 -57.75
N PRO A 140 6.00 -8.29 -58.99
CA PRO A 140 4.92 -9.02 -59.64
C PRO A 140 4.62 -10.31 -58.86
N PRO A 141 3.34 -10.65 -58.59
CA PRO A 141 2.99 -11.76 -57.73
C PRO A 141 3.52 -13.08 -58.29
N ALA A 142 4.29 -13.80 -57.48
CA ALA A 142 4.82 -15.11 -57.80
C ALA A 142 3.67 -16.12 -57.94
N ALA A 143 3.14 -16.26 -59.15
CA ALA A 143 2.28 -17.38 -59.51
C ALA A 143 3.05 -18.68 -59.24
N ASN A 144 2.48 -19.54 -58.39
CA ASN A 144 3.05 -20.77 -57.83
C ASN A 144 3.90 -20.58 -56.55
N ALA A 145 3.25 -20.22 -55.44
CA ALA A 145 3.75 -20.47 -54.08
C ALA A 145 3.72 -21.98 -53.72
N SER A 146 4.45 -22.79 -54.49
CA SER A 146 4.77 -24.18 -54.16
C SER A 146 6.08 -24.56 -54.87
N GLN A 147 7.10 -24.95 -54.09
CA GLN A 147 8.50 -25.21 -54.48
C GLN A 147 9.44 -23.99 -54.56
N GLN A 148 10.26 -23.83 -53.51
CA GLN A 148 11.66 -23.36 -53.50
C GLN A 148 12.17 -23.78 -52.10
N VAL A 149 13.07 -24.75 -51.90
CA VAL A 149 14.42 -24.97 -52.45
C VAL A 149 15.31 -23.75 -52.24
N ILE A 150 16.26 -23.91 -51.33
CA ILE A 150 17.23 -22.92 -50.87
C ILE A 150 18.42 -22.86 -51.85
N SER A 151 18.77 -21.67 -52.34
CA SER A 151 20.15 -21.34 -52.72
C SER A 151 20.39 -19.82 -52.76
N ASP A 152 21.56 -19.42 -52.29
CA ASP A 152 22.28 -18.15 -52.55
C ASP A 152 21.74 -16.86 -51.91
N GLY A 153 22.31 -16.52 -50.76
CA GLY A 153 21.95 -15.38 -49.91
C GLY A 153 22.49 -14.03 -50.37
N THR A 154 21.94 -13.48 -51.46
CA THR A 154 22.12 -12.06 -51.87
C THR A 154 20.84 -11.41 -52.40
N SER A 155 19.66 -11.84 -51.94
CA SER A 155 18.41 -11.09 -52.08
C SER A 155 17.94 -10.61 -50.71
N ILE A 156 17.64 -9.31 -50.59
CA ILE A 156 16.82 -8.81 -49.50
C ILE A 156 15.39 -9.22 -49.86
N GLN A 157 14.90 -10.28 -49.23
CA GLN A 157 13.48 -10.62 -49.32
C GLN A 157 12.69 -9.47 -48.69
N SER A 158 11.87 -8.81 -49.51
CA SER A 158 10.83 -7.88 -49.09
C SER A 158 9.73 -8.66 -48.36
N HIS A 159 10.01 -9.08 -47.12
CA HIS A 159 8.96 -9.53 -46.21
C HIS A 159 7.88 -8.44 -46.16
N GLY A 160 6.62 -8.82 -46.41
CA GLY A 160 5.49 -7.88 -46.53
C GLY A 160 5.11 -7.14 -45.25
N GLU A 161 5.97 -7.17 -44.22
CA GLU A 161 5.81 -6.54 -42.92
C GLU A 161 6.15 -5.03 -42.94
N ASP A 162 6.87 -4.56 -43.97
CA ASP A 162 7.41 -3.19 -44.06
C ASP A 162 6.57 -2.23 -44.94
N ILE A 163 5.38 -2.63 -45.42
CA ILE A 163 4.53 -1.83 -46.33
C ILE A 163 3.36 -1.22 -45.54
N ALA A 164 3.24 0.11 -45.55
CA ALA A 164 2.18 0.83 -44.83
C ALA A 164 0.84 0.88 -45.59
N LEU A 165 0.89 0.89 -46.94
CA LEU A 165 -0.28 0.90 -47.82
C LEU A 165 0.10 0.31 -49.18
N SER A 166 -0.74 -0.58 -49.72
CA SER A 166 -0.69 -0.98 -51.13
C SER A 166 -1.68 -0.17 -51.95
N VAL A 167 -1.27 0.28 -53.14
CA VAL A 167 -2.10 1.03 -54.09
C VAL A 167 -2.22 0.23 -55.37
N ARG A 168 -3.44 -0.19 -55.73
CA ARG A 168 -3.70 -0.98 -56.93
C ARG A 168 -4.28 -0.12 -58.04
N LEU A 169 -3.55 0.00 -59.15
CA LEU A 169 -4.01 0.74 -60.31
C LEU A 169 -4.92 -0.15 -61.19
N ILE A 170 -6.18 0.24 -61.35
CA ILE A 170 -7.19 -0.49 -62.13
C ILE A 170 -7.53 0.32 -63.39
N PRO A 171 -7.21 -0.17 -64.60
CA PRO A 171 -7.56 0.53 -65.83
C PRO A 171 -9.08 0.45 -66.09
N VAL A 172 -9.69 1.57 -66.51
CA VAL A 172 -11.12 1.67 -66.85
C VAL A 172 -11.31 2.34 -68.20
N GLU A 173 -12.19 1.79 -69.03
CA GLU A 173 -12.44 2.26 -70.40
C GLU A 173 -13.23 3.59 -70.47
N THR A 174 -13.99 3.93 -69.42
CA THR A 174 -14.83 5.14 -69.36
C THR A 174 -14.54 5.97 -68.11
N GLY A 175 -14.26 7.27 -68.32
CA GLY A 175 -13.99 8.25 -67.27
C GLY A 175 -12.81 9.16 -67.59
N THR A 176 -12.97 10.47 -67.41
CA THR A 176 -11.92 11.49 -67.65
C THR A 176 -11.13 11.88 -66.41
N THR A 177 -11.62 11.52 -65.22
CA THR A 177 -11.01 11.82 -63.91
C THR A 177 -10.67 10.52 -63.18
N PRO A 178 -9.47 10.39 -62.58
CA PRO A 178 -9.17 9.28 -61.69
C PRO A 178 -10.13 9.25 -60.48
N ARG A 179 -10.32 8.08 -59.88
CA ARG A 179 -11.10 7.91 -58.64
C ARG A 179 -10.49 6.83 -57.75
N SER A 180 -10.58 7.00 -56.44
CA SER A 180 -10.04 6.09 -55.43
C SER A 180 -11.14 5.32 -54.70
N HIS A 181 -10.80 4.16 -54.14
CA HIS A 181 -11.61 3.42 -53.18
C HIS A 181 -10.70 2.71 -52.18
N LEU A 182 -10.80 3.06 -50.90
CA LEU A 182 -10.02 2.44 -49.84
C LEU A 182 -10.78 1.26 -49.24
N GLN A 183 -10.12 0.11 -49.13
CA GLN A 183 -10.69 -1.10 -48.53
C GLN A 183 -10.84 -0.95 -46.99
N PRO A 184 -12.02 -1.21 -46.39
CA PRO A 184 -12.24 -1.00 -44.96
C PRO A 184 -11.46 -1.95 -44.02
N TYR A 185 -11.12 -3.15 -44.51
CA TYR A 185 -10.52 -4.23 -43.71
C TYR A 185 -9.09 -4.59 -44.13
N MET A 186 -8.51 -3.87 -45.09
CA MET A 186 -7.16 -4.10 -45.59
C MET A 186 -6.47 -2.75 -45.88
N PRO A 187 -5.14 -2.64 -45.74
CA PRO A 187 -4.38 -1.46 -46.16
C PRO A 187 -4.18 -1.46 -47.69
N LEU A 188 -5.29 -1.43 -48.44
CA LEU A 188 -5.33 -1.47 -49.90
C LEU A 188 -6.21 -0.33 -50.46
N LEU A 189 -5.62 0.48 -51.33
CA LEU A 189 -6.27 1.59 -52.05
C LEU A 189 -6.40 1.23 -53.54
N ASP A 190 -7.61 0.95 -54.00
CA ASP A 190 -7.89 0.75 -55.42
C ASP A 190 -8.03 2.12 -56.12
N VAL A 191 -7.23 2.38 -57.15
CA VAL A 191 -7.23 3.62 -57.93
C VAL A 191 -7.60 3.32 -59.38
N TYR A 192 -8.78 3.78 -59.78
CA TYR A 192 -9.31 3.60 -61.11
C TYR A 192 -8.84 4.74 -62.02
N TYR A 193 -8.22 4.42 -63.15
CA TYR A 193 -7.63 5.38 -64.08
C TYR A 193 -7.91 5.02 -65.54
N SER A 194 -7.88 6.01 -66.43
CA SER A 194 -7.89 5.79 -67.88
C SER A 194 -6.44 5.71 -68.40
N PRO A 195 -6.08 4.77 -69.29
CA PRO A 195 -4.70 4.66 -69.82
C PRO A 195 -4.14 5.95 -70.43
N ALA A 196 -5.00 6.85 -70.94
CA ALA A 196 -4.62 8.16 -71.47
C ALA A 196 -4.09 9.16 -70.42
N GLN A 197 -4.19 8.85 -69.12
CA GLN A 197 -3.75 9.71 -68.01
C GLN A 197 -2.33 9.37 -67.52
N LEU A 198 -1.71 8.32 -68.05
CA LEU A 198 -0.31 7.97 -67.75
C LEU A 198 0.64 9.08 -68.22
N PRO A 199 1.74 9.36 -67.49
CA PRO A 199 2.71 10.36 -67.91
C PRO A 199 3.40 9.94 -69.22
N ALA A 200 3.33 10.80 -70.22
CA ALA A 200 4.17 10.66 -71.42
C ALA A 200 5.66 10.78 -71.04
N GLN A 201 6.53 10.07 -71.76
CA GLN A 201 7.97 10.09 -71.51
C GLN A 201 8.52 11.53 -71.62
N GLY A 202 9.12 12.03 -70.54
CA GLY A 202 9.64 13.40 -70.44
C GLY A 202 8.62 14.45 -69.94
N SER A 203 7.36 14.08 -69.66
CA SER A 203 6.42 14.99 -69.01
C SER A 203 6.78 15.23 -67.54
N THR A 204 6.72 16.50 -67.12
CA THR A 204 6.87 16.91 -65.71
C THR A 204 5.57 16.78 -64.90
N GLY A 205 4.44 16.50 -65.54
CA GLY A 205 3.13 16.34 -64.87
C GLY A 205 2.29 15.20 -65.45
N SER A 206 1.43 14.64 -64.61
CA SER A 206 0.38 13.68 -64.99
C SER A 206 -0.82 13.88 -64.08
N VAL A 207 -2.02 13.83 -64.65
CA VAL A 207 -3.28 13.91 -63.89
C VAL A 207 -3.37 12.78 -62.86
N LEU A 208 -2.91 11.57 -63.21
CA LEU A 208 -2.87 10.43 -62.30
C LEU A 208 -1.81 10.63 -61.21
N ALA A 209 -0.62 11.15 -61.54
CA ALA A 209 0.44 11.42 -60.55
C ALA A 209 0.01 12.45 -59.50
N SER A 210 -0.58 13.58 -59.94
CA SER A 210 -1.09 14.61 -59.04
C SER A 210 -2.27 14.12 -58.19
N PHE A 211 -3.16 13.30 -58.77
CA PHE A 211 -4.26 12.66 -58.04
C PHE A 211 -3.73 11.71 -56.95
N LEU A 212 -2.80 10.81 -57.29
CA LEU A 212 -2.17 9.91 -56.32
C LEU A 212 -1.50 10.68 -55.18
N ALA A 213 -0.77 11.75 -55.48
CA ALA A 213 -0.13 12.58 -54.46
C ALA A 213 -1.16 13.25 -53.52
N GLN A 214 -2.25 13.80 -54.07
CA GLN A 214 -3.32 14.43 -53.29
C GLN A 214 -4.08 13.43 -52.40
N GLU A 215 -4.48 12.29 -52.96
CA GLU A 215 -5.18 11.23 -52.23
C GLU A 215 -4.34 10.68 -51.08
N LEU A 216 -3.05 10.38 -51.31
CA LEU A 216 -2.15 9.88 -50.27
C LEU A 216 -1.88 10.95 -49.20
N HIS A 217 -1.70 12.21 -49.61
CA HIS A 217 -1.53 13.32 -48.68
C HIS A 217 -2.77 13.55 -47.79
N GLN A 218 -3.97 13.37 -48.34
CA GLN A 218 -5.23 13.46 -47.60
C GLN A 218 -5.42 12.24 -46.67
N LEU A 219 -5.12 11.03 -47.16
CA LEU A 219 -5.28 9.77 -46.43
C LEU A 219 -4.49 9.76 -45.11
N PHE A 220 -3.28 10.33 -45.09
CA PHE A 220 -2.44 10.44 -43.89
C PHE A 220 -2.51 11.81 -43.18
N ALA A 221 -3.50 12.67 -43.49
CA ALA A 221 -3.59 14.02 -42.90
C ALA A 221 -3.88 14.03 -41.38
N GLU A 222 -4.74 13.11 -40.89
CA GLU A 222 -5.02 12.98 -39.46
C GLU A 222 -3.79 12.45 -38.69
N GLU A 223 -3.10 11.44 -39.24
CA GLU A 223 -1.83 10.94 -38.70
C GLU A 223 -0.77 12.03 -38.60
N ARG A 224 -0.57 12.81 -39.68
CA ARG A 224 0.37 13.94 -39.68
C ARG A 224 0.03 14.94 -38.58
N SER A 225 -1.25 15.24 -38.39
CA SER A 225 -1.73 16.16 -37.35
C SER A 225 -1.48 15.63 -35.94
N GLN A 226 -1.73 14.33 -35.69
CA GLN A 226 -1.45 13.67 -34.42
C GLN A 226 0.06 13.66 -34.09
N LEU A 227 0.90 13.33 -35.07
CA LEU A 227 2.36 13.32 -34.91
C LEU A 227 2.92 14.72 -34.63
N ILE A 228 2.44 15.76 -35.33
CA ILE A 228 2.82 17.15 -35.04
C ILE A 228 2.40 17.53 -33.61
N HIS A 229 1.19 17.18 -33.18
CA HIS A 229 0.72 17.50 -31.82
C HIS A 229 1.63 16.85 -30.76
N VAL A 230 1.89 15.54 -30.83
CA VAL A 230 2.76 14.82 -29.88
C VAL A 230 4.19 15.37 -29.85
N LEU A 231 4.75 15.78 -30.99
CA LEU A 231 6.11 16.33 -31.10
C LEU A 231 6.20 17.82 -30.74
N SER A 232 5.08 18.54 -30.73
CA SER A 232 5.00 19.96 -30.35
C SER A 232 4.80 20.15 -28.84
N ALA A 233 4.04 19.26 -28.19
CA ALA A 233 3.72 19.34 -26.75
C ALA A 233 4.91 19.09 -25.81
N THR A 234 6.08 18.74 -26.37
CA THR A 234 7.11 17.96 -25.68
C THR A 234 8.50 18.62 -25.68
N SER A 235 8.76 19.65 -26.51
CA SER A 235 10.05 20.37 -26.45
C SER A 235 9.97 21.82 -26.97
N ASN A 236 10.53 22.75 -26.19
CA ASN A 236 10.82 24.13 -26.62
C ASN A 236 11.76 24.20 -27.84
N ALA A 237 12.53 23.15 -28.14
CA ALA A 237 13.47 23.12 -29.27
C ALA A 237 12.83 22.66 -30.59
N HIS A 238 11.80 21.81 -30.55
CA HIS A 238 11.12 21.31 -31.77
C HIS A 238 9.97 22.20 -32.25
N ALA A 239 9.36 22.99 -31.35
CA ALA A 239 8.32 23.96 -31.70
C ALA A 239 8.75 25.04 -32.71
N ALA A 240 10.05 25.20 -32.97
CA ALA A 240 10.59 26.23 -33.86
C ALA A 240 10.51 25.91 -35.37
N GLN A 241 10.12 24.69 -35.78
CA GLN A 241 10.16 24.25 -37.19
C GLN A 241 8.95 23.45 -37.70
N SER A 242 7.96 23.13 -36.85
CA SER A 242 6.73 22.45 -37.28
C SER A 242 5.71 23.43 -37.89
N SER A 243 4.94 23.00 -38.88
CA SER A 243 3.78 23.76 -39.34
C SER A 243 2.78 23.96 -38.19
N VAL A 244 2.26 25.18 -38.05
CA VAL A 244 1.34 25.52 -36.96
C VAL A 244 -0.02 24.88 -37.24
N LEU A 245 -0.38 23.86 -36.46
CA LEU A 245 -1.72 23.27 -36.49
C LEU A 245 -2.78 24.36 -36.28
N SER A 246 -3.91 24.25 -36.97
CA SER A 246 -5.01 25.18 -36.74
C SER A 246 -5.49 25.07 -35.29
N ALA A 247 -5.90 26.20 -34.69
CA ALA A 247 -6.38 26.20 -33.30
C ALA A 247 -7.56 25.24 -33.07
N GLN A 248 -8.39 25.01 -34.09
CA GLN A 248 -9.48 24.03 -34.06
C GLN A 248 -8.95 22.59 -34.06
N THR A 249 -7.95 22.29 -34.89
CA THR A 249 -7.30 20.98 -34.95
C THR A 249 -6.58 20.65 -33.64
N SER A 250 -5.86 21.60 -33.05
CA SER A 250 -5.19 21.40 -31.75
C SER A 250 -6.20 21.12 -30.64
N ALA A 251 -7.30 21.89 -30.57
CA ALA A 251 -8.32 21.70 -29.55
C ALA A 251 -9.04 20.34 -29.65
N GLU A 252 -9.30 19.84 -30.86
CA GLU A 252 -9.91 18.50 -31.03
C GLU A 252 -8.90 17.38 -30.71
N LEU A 253 -7.62 17.54 -31.04
CA LEU A 253 -6.57 16.59 -30.67
C LEU A 253 -6.32 16.56 -29.15
N GLU A 254 -6.34 17.71 -28.47
CA GLU A 254 -6.29 17.79 -27.00
C GLU A 254 -7.52 17.11 -26.37
N ARG A 255 -8.70 17.27 -26.96
CA ARG A 255 -9.94 16.61 -26.53
C ARG A 255 -9.89 15.10 -26.76
N GLN A 256 -9.31 14.63 -27.85
CA GLN A 256 -9.08 13.21 -28.12
C GLN A 256 -8.06 12.63 -27.13
N SER A 257 -6.96 13.34 -26.89
CA SER A 257 -5.90 12.97 -25.94
C SER A 257 -6.41 12.87 -24.49
N THR A 258 -7.19 13.86 -24.03
CA THR A 258 -7.80 13.84 -22.68
C THR A 258 -8.88 12.78 -22.52
N ARG A 259 -9.57 12.38 -23.60
CA ARG A 259 -10.54 11.28 -23.62
C ARG A 259 -9.87 9.90 -23.59
N ALA A 260 -8.73 9.76 -24.26
CA ALA A 260 -8.04 8.50 -24.45
C ALA A 260 -7.31 8.02 -23.18
N LEU A 261 -7.18 6.71 -23.06
CA LEU A 261 -6.39 6.04 -22.04
C LEU A 261 -4.89 6.35 -22.24
N LYS A 262 -4.21 6.59 -21.12
CA LYS A 262 -2.74 6.50 -21.06
C LYS A 262 -2.30 5.12 -21.51
N TYR A 263 -1.17 5.04 -22.20
CA TYR A 263 -0.64 3.78 -22.68
C TYR A 263 -0.31 2.84 -21.52
N ALA A 264 -0.64 1.56 -21.67
CA ALA A 264 -0.19 0.47 -20.82
C ALA A 264 0.16 -0.77 -21.68
N PRO A 265 1.11 -1.61 -21.25
CA PRO A 265 1.44 -2.85 -21.96
C PRO A 265 0.31 -3.87 -21.91
N THR A 266 -0.49 -3.85 -20.83
CA THR A 266 -1.65 -4.72 -20.61
C THR A 266 -2.82 -3.88 -20.09
N TYR A 267 -4.04 -4.14 -20.57
CA TYR A 267 -5.29 -3.59 -20.05
C TYR A 267 -6.23 -4.70 -19.58
N HIS A 268 -6.91 -4.46 -18.46
CA HIS A 268 -7.97 -5.35 -17.97
C HIS A 268 -9.33 -4.80 -18.40
N LEU A 269 -10.11 -5.56 -19.16
CA LEU A 269 -11.44 -5.15 -19.64
C LEU A 269 -12.53 -5.84 -18.81
N THR A 270 -13.29 -5.08 -18.02
CA THR A 270 -14.32 -5.65 -17.13
C THR A 270 -15.72 -5.38 -17.69
N PHE A 271 -16.42 -6.43 -18.11
CA PHE A 271 -17.81 -6.35 -18.60
C PHE A 271 -18.79 -6.68 -17.48
N SER A 272 -19.70 -5.75 -17.19
CA SER A 272 -20.58 -5.82 -16.02
C SER A 272 -22.05 -5.74 -16.42
N LEU A 273 -22.85 -6.76 -16.09
CA LEU A 273 -24.32 -6.73 -16.26
C LEU A 273 -24.98 -6.23 -14.99
N PHE A 274 -25.59 -5.05 -15.03
CA PHE A 274 -26.23 -4.40 -13.90
C PHE A 274 -27.75 -4.36 -14.11
N THR A 275 -28.51 -4.85 -13.14
CA THR A 275 -29.99 -4.78 -13.14
C THR A 275 -30.49 -4.34 -11.76
N PRO A 276 -31.53 -3.49 -11.66
CA PRO A 276 -32.15 -3.12 -10.39
C PRO A 276 -33.01 -4.24 -9.78
N SER A 277 -33.15 -5.39 -10.46
CA SER A 277 -33.97 -6.52 -10.03
C SER A 277 -33.16 -7.82 -9.89
N TYR A 278 -33.84 -8.95 -9.73
CA TYR A 278 -33.24 -10.29 -9.74
C TYR A 278 -33.14 -10.90 -11.16
N THR A 279 -33.72 -10.25 -12.18
CA THR A 279 -33.59 -10.60 -13.60
C THR A 279 -33.09 -9.41 -14.43
N PRO A 280 -32.33 -9.64 -15.52
CA PRO A 280 -31.69 -10.91 -15.87
C PRO A 280 -30.61 -11.31 -14.85
N SER A 281 -30.55 -12.59 -14.49
CA SER A 281 -29.57 -13.14 -13.56
C SER A 281 -28.32 -13.70 -14.24
N SER A 282 -28.39 -13.93 -15.55
CA SER A 282 -27.28 -14.43 -16.36
C SER A 282 -27.29 -13.85 -17.78
N TRP A 283 -26.19 -14.04 -18.50
CA TRP A 283 -25.99 -13.60 -19.86
C TRP A 283 -24.94 -14.44 -20.59
N ASP A 284 -25.17 -14.71 -21.87
CA ASP A 284 -24.23 -15.39 -22.78
C ASP A 284 -23.18 -14.38 -23.31
N ILE A 285 -22.45 -13.79 -22.35
CA ILE A 285 -21.43 -12.78 -22.63
C ILE A 285 -20.21 -13.39 -23.33
N GLU A 286 -19.87 -14.65 -23.06
CA GLU A 286 -18.69 -15.28 -23.67
C GLU A 286 -18.86 -15.45 -25.19
N ALA A 287 -20.03 -15.92 -25.66
CA ALA A 287 -20.29 -16.03 -27.10
C ALA A 287 -20.38 -14.64 -27.76
N ALA A 288 -20.95 -13.64 -27.08
CA ALA A 288 -21.01 -12.27 -27.57
C ALA A 288 -19.61 -11.64 -27.70
N LEU A 289 -18.74 -11.79 -26.69
CA LEU A 289 -17.36 -11.31 -26.72
C LEU A 289 -16.56 -11.95 -27.85
N ARG A 290 -16.62 -13.29 -27.97
CA ARG A 290 -15.97 -14.06 -29.04
C ARG A 290 -16.38 -13.60 -30.44
N THR A 291 -17.64 -13.20 -30.61
CA THR A 291 -18.20 -12.80 -31.91
C THR A 291 -17.90 -11.35 -32.28
N TYR A 292 -18.04 -10.42 -31.32
CA TYR A 292 -18.05 -8.98 -31.61
C TYR A 292 -16.79 -8.22 -31.17
N LEU A 293 -16.09 -8.69 -30.13
CA LEU A 293 -14.97 -7.97 -29.51
C LEU A 293 -13.62 -8.66 -29.74
N THR A 294 -13.54 -10.00 -29.68
CA THR A 294 -12.27 -10.74 -29.88
C THR A 294 -11.55 -10.35 -31.18
N PRO A 295 -12.19 -10.22 -32.37
CA PRO A 295 -11.48 -9.81 -33.59
C PRO A 295 -10.84 -8.40 -33.50
N LEU A 296 -11.45 -7.50 -32.74
CA LEU A 296 -10.91 -6.15 -32.49
C LEU A 296 -9.74 -6.20 -31.49
N LEU A 297 -9.86 -7.01 -30.43
CA LEU A 297 -8.78 -7.21 -29.45
C LEU A 297 -7.55 -7.89 -30.08
N GLU A 298 -7.76 -8.90 -30.91
CA GLU A 298 -6.70 -9.54 -31.70
C GLU A 298 -6.01 -8.53 -32.62
N SER A 299 -6.78 -7.66 -33.30
CA SER A 299 -6.22 -6.58 -34.14
C SER A 299 -5.41 -5.55 -33.32
N LEU A 300 -5.78 -5.29 -32.07
CA LEU A 300 -5.09 -4.36 -31.16
C LEU A 300 -3.94 -5.01 -30.37
N SER A 301 -3.82 -6.35 -30.38
CA SER A 301 -2.80 -7.10 -29.63
C SER A 301 -1.35 -6.71 -29.98
N ALA A 302 -1.13 -6.22 -31.22
CA ALA A 302 0.14 -5.65 -31.64
C ALA A 302 0.57 -4.42 -30.82
N ILE A 303 -0.38 -3.69 -30.21
CA ILE A 303 -0.14 -2.44 -29.44
C ILE A 303 -0.14 -2.69 -27.93
N SER A 304 -1.10 -3.49 -27.42
CA SER A 304 -1.24 -3.81 -26.00
C SER A 304 -1.92 -5.18 -25.82
N ASN A 305 -1.59 -5.86 -24.73
CA ASN A 305 -2.28 -7.09 -24.32
C ASN A 305 -3.60 -6.79 -23.62
N PHE A 306 -4.53 -7.74 -23.66
CA PHE A 306 -5.85 -7.62 -23.05
C PHE A 306 -6.19 -8.87 -22.24
N THR A 307 -6.72 -8.66 -21.04
CA THR A 307 -7.45 -9.67 -20.26
C THR A 307 -8.91 -9.23 -20.17
N VAL A 308 -9.82 -10.19 -20.00
CA VAL A 308 -11.26 -9.91 -19.94
C VAL A 308 -11.87 -10.55 -18.70
N ASP A 309 -12.45 -9.71 -17.84
CA ASP A 309 -13.21 -10.11 -16.66
C ASP A 309 -14.71 -9.87 -16.92
N THR A 310 -15.58 -10.69 -16.33
CA THR A 310 -17.04 -10.52 -16.42
C THR A 310 -17.70 -10.64 -15.07
N GLN A 311 -18.66 -9.76 -14.75
CA GLN A 311 -19.43 -9.80 -13.51
C GLN A 311 -20.92 -9.49 -13.74
N VAL A 312 -21.77 -9.92 -12.80
CA VAL A 312 -23.21 -9.64 -12.78
C VAL A 312 -23.56 -9.04 -11.42
N GLN A 313 -24.19 -7.86 -11.41
CA GLN A 313 -24.67 -7.18 -10.22
C GLN A 313 -26.20 -7.11 -10.25
N LEU A 314 -26.81 -7.84 -9.33
CA LEU A 314 -28.25 -7.77 -9.07
C LEU A 314 -28.56 -6.64 -8.09
N TYR A 315 -29.79 -6.12 -8.15
CA TYR A 315 -30.27 -5.01 -7.33
C TYR A 315 -29.38 -3.74 -7.41
N ALA A 316 -28.79 -3.48 -8.59
CA ALA A 316 -28.03 -2.26 -8.89
C ALA A 316 -28.98 -1.05 -8.95
N THR A 317 -29.21 -0.40 -7.80
CA THR A 317 -29.99 0.84 -7.70
C THR A 317 -29.14 2.05 -8.08
N PHE A 318 -29.81 3.11 -8.56
CA PHE A 318 -29.19 4.43 -8.76
C PHE A 318 -28.62 4.99 -7.44
N SER A 319 -27.51 5.74 -7.53
CA SER A 319 -26.93 6.45 -6.40
C SER A 319 -27.94 7.42 -5.77
N PRO A 320 -28.03 7.53 -4.42
CA PRO A 320 -28.78 8.61 -3.75
C PRO A 320 -28.27 10.02 -4.10
N SER A 321 -27.05 10.12 -4.63
CA SER A 321 -26.44 11.38 -5.09
C SER A 321 -26.90 11.81 -6.49
N VAL A 322 -27.58 10.92 -7.21
CA VAL A 322 -28.07 11.11 -8.58
C VAL A 322 -29.59 11.31 -8.56
N ARG A 323 -30.11 12.19 -9.41
CA ARG A 323 -31.56 12.30 -9.58
C ARG A 323 -32.10 11.03 -10.23
N LEU A 324 -33.17 10.48 -9.67
CA LEU A 324 -33.89 9.36 -10.26
C LEU A 324 -34.42 9.74 -11.66
N PRO A 325 -34.60 8.75 -12.57
CA PRO A 325 -35.13 9.02 -13.91
C PRO A 325 -36.47 9.77 -13.87
N ASP A 326 -36.58 10.84 -14.68
CA ASP A 326 -37.81 11.59 -14.88
C ASP A 326 -38.57 10.99 -16.07
N TYR A 327 -39.87 10.65 -15.92
CA TYR A 327 -40.71 10.27 -17.06
C TYR A 327 -41.09 11.51 -17.88
N ASP A 328 -40.84 11.46 -19.20
CA ASP A 328 -41.10 12.55 -20.13
C ASP A 328 -42.32 12.21 -21.00
N GLU A 329 -43.41 12.95 -20.82
CA GLU A 329 -44.71 12.73 -21.50
C GLU A 329 -44.65 12.96 -23.02
N ASP A 330 -43.78 13.87 -23.49
CA ASP A 330 -43.64 14.17 -24.93
C ASP A 330 -42.88 13.03 -25.65
N LEU A 331 -41.87 12.47 -24.97
CA LEU A 331 -41.05 11.36 -25.50
C LEU A 331 -41.63 9.97 -25.21
N LYS A 332 -42.55 9.86 -24.24
CA LYS A 332 -43.09 8.58 -23.70
C LYS A 332 -41.99 7.62 -23.22
N ALA A 333 -40.97 8.19 -22.59
CA ALA A 333 -39.77 7.49 -22.16
C ALA A 333 -39.32 8.03 -20.80
N TRP A 334 -38.61 7.19 -20.04
CA TRP A 334 -37.87 7.62 -18.86
C TRP A 334 -36.56 8.26 -19.29
N THR A 335 -36.18 9.36 -18.64
CA THR A 335 -35.05 10.18 -19.06
C THR A 335 -34.02 10.40 -17.96
N LEU A 336 -32.75 10.20 -18.30
CA LEU A 336 -31.58 10.64 -17.54
C LEU A 336 -31.05 11.95 -18.12
N ARG A 337 -30.58 12.87 -17.29
CA ARG A 337 -29.98 14.14 -17.74
C ARG A 337 -28.48 13.97 -17.92
N LYS A 338 -27.90 14.69 -18.88
CA LYS A 338 -26.46 14.67 -19.16
C LYS A 338 -25.59 15.05 -17.97
N GLU A 339 -26.08 15.94 -17.10
CA GLU A 339 -25.40 16.37 -15.87
C GLU A 339 -25.24 15.24 -14.84
N ASP A 340 -26.15 14.27 -14.84
CA ASP A 340 -26.20 13.17 -13.87
C ASP A 340 -25.41 11.91 -14.34
N LEU A 341 -25.00 11.83 -15.61
CA LEU A 341 -24.35 10.65 -16.22
C LEU A 341 -22.98 10.28 -15.65
N SER A 342 -22.27 11.23 -15.06
CA SER A 342 -21.01 10.95 -14.35
C SER A 342 -21.25 10.40 -12.94
N GLY A 343 -22.33 10.81 -12.28
CA GLY A 343 -22.75 10.30 -10.99
C GLY A 343 -23.42 8.92 -11.07
N PHE A 344 -23.95 8.54 -12.24
CA PHE A 344 -24.52 7.21 -12.50
C PHE A 344 -23.56 6.08 -12.06
N ILE A 345 -22.25 6.28 -12.21
CA ILE A 345 -21.23 5.31 -11.80
C ILE A 345 -20.54 5.77 -10.52
N ASN A 346 -21.01 5.27 -9.38
CA ASN A 346 -20.32 5.44 -8.10
C ASN A 346 -19.66 4.13 -7.68
N ALA A 347 -18.32 4.05 -7.77
CA ALA A 347 -17.54 2.87 -7.37
C ALA A 347 -17.64 2.53 -5.87
N ALA A 348 -18.16 3.44 -5.03
CA ALA A 348 -18.43 3.15 -3.62
C ALA A 348 -19.77 2.45 -3.37
N GLU A 349 -20.70 2.50 -4.34
CA GLU A 349 -22.05 1.91 -4.23
C GLU A 349 -22.24 0.73 -5.20
N TRP A 350 -21.54 0.75 -6.33
CA TRP A 350 -21.41 -0.37 -7.26
C TRP A 350 -20.04 -0.99 -7.08
N PRO A 351 -19.91 -2.12 -6.35
CA PRO A 351 -18.62 -2.75 -6.08
C PRO A 351 -18.06 -3.38 -7.36
N LEU A 352 -17.35 -2.58 -8.13
CA LEU A 352 -16.61 -3.06 -9.30
C LEU A 352 -15.43 -3.89 -8.78
N SER A 353 -15.44 -5.19 -9.10
CA SER A 353 -14.36 -6.09 -8.71
C SER A 353 -13.03 -5.58 -9.26
N PRO A 354 -12.03 -5.23 -8.44
CA PRO A 354 -10.74 -4.78 -8.95
C PRO A 354 -10.04 -5.96 -9.65
N SER A 355 -9.68 -5.77 -10.91
CA SER A 355 -8.98 -6.79 -11.71
C SER A 355 -7.69 -7.23 -11.02
N ILE A 356 -7.49 -8.55 -10.89
CA ILE A 356 -6.32 -9.13 -10.22
C ILE A 356 -5.19 -9.27 -11.25
N GLY A 357 -4.45 -8.19 -11.51
CA GLY A 357 -3.30 -8.22 -12.40
C GLY A 357 -2.55 -6.89 -12.57
N GLU A 358 -1.51 -6.88 -13.40
CA GLU A 358 -0.73 -5.68 -13.73
C GLU A 358 -1.37 -4.93 -14.90
N GLY A 359 -1.86 -3.70 -14.66
CA GLY A 359 -2.39 -2.80 -15.68
C GLY A 359 -3.63 -2.01 -15.23
N PRO A 360 -4.02 -0.94 -15.94
CA PRO A 360 -5.26 -0.23 -15.67
C PRO A 360 -6.50 -1.02 -16.13
N THR A 361 -7.56 -0.97 -15.32
CA THR A 361 -8.88 -1.53 -15.65
C THR A 361 -9.72 -0.55 -16.46
N VAL A 362 -10.42 -1.06 -17.48
CA VAL A 362 -11.37 -0.36 -18.33
C VAL A 362 -12.73 -1.03 -18.19
N ASN A 363 -13.76 -0.26 -17.82
CA ASN A 363 -15.04 -0.81 -17.40
C ASN A 363 -16.12 -0.64 -18.48
N PHE A 364 -16.86 -1.71 -18.78
CA PHE A 364 -18.01 -1.67 -19.69
C PHE A 364 -19.26 -2.15 -18.94
N ILE A 365 -20.20 -1.22 -18.68
CA ILE A 365 -21.45 -1.53 -17.96
C ILE A 365 -22.59 -1.68 -18.95
N LEU A 366 -23.24 -2.84 -18.92
CA LEU A 366 -24.55 -3.09 -19.52
C LEU A 366 -25.62 -2.92 -18.44
N TYR A 367 -26.39 -1.85 -18.51
CA TYR A 367 -27.50 -1.62 -17.58
C TYR A 367 -28.82 -2.05 -18.22
N VAL A 368 -29.56 -2.93 -17.55
CA VAL A 368 -30.92 -3.33 -17.95
C VAL A 368 -31.90 -2.62 -17.01
N PRO A 369 -32.69 -1.65 -17.50
CA PRO A 369 -33.69 -0.96 -16.67
C PRO A 369 -34.83 -1.92 -16.27
N HIS A 370 -35.53 -1.57 -15.19
CA HIS A 370 -36.72 -2.32 -14.77
C HIS A 370 -37.87 -2.13 -15.78
N GLU A 371 -38.79 -3.09 -15.86
CA GLU A 371 -39.89 -3.10 -16.85
C GLU A 371 -40.76 -1.82 -16.79
N ASN A 372 -40.98 -1.28 -15.59
CA ASN A 372 -41.73 -0.03 -15.40
C ASN A 372 -40.94 1.24 -15.76
N GLN A 373 -39.63 1.14 -15.99
CA GLN A 373 -38.70 2.22 -16.33
C GLN A 373 -38.15 2.10 -17.77
N THR A 374 -38.76 1.25 -18.59
CA THR A 374 -38.35 1.00 -19.97
C THR A 374 -39.33 1.66 -20.96
N PRO A 375 -38.88 2.38 -22.00
CA PRO A 375 -37.48 2.68 -22.33
C PRO A 375 -36.87 3.80 -21.47
N LEU A 376 -35.60 3.64 -21.14
CA LEU A 376 -34.74 4.62 -20.46
C LEU A 376 -33.72 5.20 -21.46
N LEU A 377 -33.66 6.53 -21.58
CA LEU A 377 -32.85 7.26 -22.56
C LEU A 377 -32.16 8.48 -21.94
N VAL A 378 -31.11 9.00 -22.58
CA VAL A 378 -30.51 10.30 -22.22
C VAL A 378 -31.30 11.45 -22.85
N LYS A 379 -31.77 12.39 -22.03
CA LYS A 379 -32.77 13.41 -22.40
C LYS A 379 -32.33 14.31 -23.56
N GLU A 380 -31.07 14.74 -23.58
CA GLU A 380 -30.58 15.79 -24.48
C GLU A 380 -30.25 15.29 -25.89
N ASN A 381 -30.03 13.99 -26.07
CA ASN A 381 -29.62 13.39 -27.35
C ASN A 381 -30.35 12.09 -27.71
N LEU A 382 -31.28 11.62 -26.86
CA LEU A 382 -32.02 10.36 -27.00
C LEU A 382 -31.12 9.12 -27.15
N ALA A 383 -29.89 9.18 -26.63
CA ALA A 383 -28.95 8.07 -26.70
C ALA A 383 -29.21 7.03 -25.61
N ASP A 384 -28.83 5.79 -25.91
CA ASP A 384 -28.82 4.64 -25.01
C ASP A 384 -27.46 4.42 -24.32
N SER A 385 -26.43 5.18 -24.70
CA SER A 385 -25.04 4.89 -24.31
C SER A 385 -24.15 6.14 -24.26
N TRP A 386 -23.14 6.09 -23.41
CA TRP A 386 -22.14 7.15 -23.25
C TRP A 386 -20.78 6.59 -22.84
N LEU A 387 -19.74 7.39 -23.06
CA LEU A 387 -18.37 7.08 -22.62
C LEU A 387 -18.00 7.98 -21.45
N ILE A 388 -17.30 7.42 -20.45
CA ILE A 388 -16.59 8.19 -19.43
C ILE A 388 -15.09 8.22 -19.81
N PRO A 389 -14.50 9.42 -20.03
CA PRO A 389 -13.07 9.59 -20.33
C PRO A 389 -12.16 8.82 -19.38
N GLN A 390 -11.13 8.18 -19.94
CA GLN A 390 -10.09 7.43 -19.20
C GLN A 390 -10.60 6.31 -18.26
N TRP A 391 -11.88 5.92 -18.35
CA TRP A 391 -12.49 4.96 -17.41
C TRP A 391 -13.19 3.80 -18.12
N GLY A 392 -13.97 4.07 -19.16
CA GLY A 392 -14.86 3.05 -19.72
C GLY A 392 -16.13 3.61 -20.37
N GLY A 393 -17.16 2.80 -20.47
CA GLY A 393 -18.44 3.22 -21.04
C GLY A 393 -19.65 2.42 -20.56
N VAL A 394 -20.82 2.97 -20.84
CA VAL A 394 -22.12 2.42 -20.42
C VAL A 394 -23.04 2.29 -21.62
N HIS A 395 -23.86 1.24 -21.62
CA HIS A 395 -24.97 1.06 -22.55
C HIS A 395 -26.22 0.56 -21.79
N ILE A 396 -27.37 1.14 -22.10
CA ILE A 396 -28.68 0.82 -21.56
C ILE A 396 -29.39 -0.10 -22.55
N LEU A 397 -29.61 -1.36 -22.16
CA LEU A 397 -30.34 -2.33 -22.99
C LEU A 397 -31.83 -2.28 -22.67
N ASN A 398 -32.56 -1.49 -23.46
CA ASN A 398 -34.01 -1.40 -23.38
C ASN A 398 -34.66 -2.65 -23.99
N LEU A 399 -35.33 -3.47 -23.15
CA LEU A 399 -36.03 -4.69 -23.58
C LEU A 399 -37.50 -4.41 -23.97
N ASP A 400 -38.11 -5.30 -24.74
CA ASP A 400 -39.51 -5.12 -25.17
C ASP A 400 -40.49 -5.19 -23.97
N PRO A 401 -41.31 -4.15 -23.72
CA PRO A 401 -42.20 -4.11 -22.54
C PRO A 401 -43.28 -5.20 -22.47
N GLY A 402 -43.48 -5.96 -23.55
CA GLY A 402 -44.52 -6.98 -23.67
C GLY A 402 -44.08 -8.43 -23.46
N SER A 403 -42.77 -8.72 -23.44
CA SER A 403 -42.26 -10.10 -23.32
C SER A 403 -41.90 -10.50 -21.87
N GLY A 404 -41.84 -9.53 -20.96
CA GLY A 404 -41.18 -9.68 -19.67
C GLY A 404 -39.65 -9.74 -19.79
N THR A 405 -38.97 -9.49 -18.67
CA THR A 405 -37.51 -9.54 -18.55
C THR A 405 -37.06 -11.00 -18.49
N PRO A 406 -36.29 -11.50 -19.47
CA PRO A 406 -35.81 -12.89 -19.44
C PRO A 406 -34.83 -13.08 -18.28
N SER A 407 -34.75 -14.29 -17.73
CA SER A 407 -33.74 -14.64 -16.73
C SER A 407 -32.32 -14.64 -17.29
N GLU A 408 -32.17 -14.93 -18.59
CA GLU A 408 -30.89 -15.02 -19.30
C GLU A 408 -30.92 -14.18 -20.58
N LEU A 409 -29.90 -13.33 -20.77
CA LEU A 409 -29.68 -12.60 -22.03
C LEU A 409 -28.84 -13.44 -23.01
N LYS A 410 -29.38 -13.73 -24.19
CA LYS A 410 -28.66 -14.44 -25.27
C LYS A 410 -27.74 -13.50 -26.05
N ALA A 411 -26.69 -14.04 -26.66
CA ALA A 411 -25.71 -13.28 -27.45
C ALA A 411 -26.34 -12.34 -28.50
N ASP A 412 -27.39 -12.77 -29.20
CA ASP A 412 -28.11 -11.93 -30.18
C ASP A 412 -28.68 -10.64 -29.57
N ALA A 413 -29.17 -10.70 -28.32
CA ALA A 413 -29.71 -9.53 -27.61
C ALA A 413 -28.60 -8.61 -27.08
N LEU A 414 -27.37 -9.11 -26.95
CA LEU A 414 -26.20 -8.33 -26.53
C LEU A 414 -25.55 -7.56 -27.70
N ALA A 415 -25.88 -7.88 -28.95
CA ALA A 415 -25.24 -7.30 -30.13
C ALA A 415 -25.22 -5.75 -30.16
N PRO A 416 -26.31 -5.01 -29.83
CA PRO A 416 -26.27 -3.54 -29.77
C PRO A 416 -25.26 -3.02 -28.76
N ALA A 417 -25.21 -3.63 -27.56
CA ALA A 417 -24.26 -3.28 -26.51
C ALA A 417 -22.82 -3.53 -26.96
N MET A 418 -22.54 -4.69 -27.58
CA MET A 418 -21.20 -5.04 -28.06
C MET A 418 -20.71 -4.08 -29.17
N HIS A 419 -21.59 -3.64 -30.07
CA HIS A 419 -21.25 -2.62 -31.06
C HIS A 419 -20.92 -1.27 -30.40
N SER A 420 -21.70 -0.84 -29.41
CA SER A 420 -21.41 0.36 -28.62
C SER A 420 -20.09 0.25 -27.85
N PHE A 421 -19.83 -0.85 -27.16
CA PHE A 421 -18.57 -1.09 -26.45
C PHE A 421 -17.36 -1.13 -27.39
N SER A 422 -17.48 -1.72 -28.58
CA SER A 422 -16.39 -1.74 -29.58
C SER A 422 -16.05 -0.32 -30.08
N ASN A 423 -17.06 0.50 -30.37
CA ASN A 423 -16.86 1.91 -30.75
C ASN A 423 -16.28 2.76 -29.61
N GLN A 424 -16.74 2.51 -28.39
CA GLN A 424 -16.23 3.13 -27.16
C GLN A 424 -14.77 2.76 -26.90
N LEU A 425 -14.39 1.49 -27.05
CA LEU A 425 -13.02 0.97 -26.93
C LEU A 425 -12.09 1.62 -27.97
N ILE A 426 -12.49 1.65 -29.25
CA ILE A 426 -11.75 2.33 -30.33
C ILE A 426 -11.47 3.80 -29.95
N SER A 427 -12.46 4.49 -29.38
CA SER A 427 -12.30 5.88 -28.95
C SER A 427 -11.46 6.04 -27.67
N LEU A 428 -11.50 5.09 -26.73
CA LEU A 428 -10.66 5.09 -25.53
C LEU A 428 -9.18 4.83 -25.86
N PHE A 429 -8.90 4.02 -26.88
CA PHE A 429 -7.52 3.76 -27.30
C PHE A 429 -6.89 4.93 -28.08
N GLY A 430 -7.72 5.88 -28.50
CA GLY A 430 -7.29 7.09 -29.21
C GLY A 430 -7.03 6.86 -30.71
N LEU A 431 -7.65 5.84 -31.32
CA LEU A 431 -7.52 5.64 -32.76
C LEU A 431 -8.04 6.88 -33.52
N PRO A 432 -7.41 7.27 -34.64
CA PRO A 432 -7.91 8.34 -35.49
C PRO A 432 -9.30 8.01 -36.04
N GLN A 433 -10.08 9.00 -36.47
CA GLN A 433 -11.41 8.78 -37.06
C GLN A 433 -11.32 8.40 -38.55
N TYR A 434 -10.29 8.90 -39.24
CA TYR A 434 -10.01 8.70 -40.65
C TYR A 434 -8.55 8.21 -40.83
N PRO A 435 -8.24 7.38 -41.84
CA PRO A 435 -9.13 6.84 -42.87
C PRO A 435 -10.03 5.71 -42.38
N ALA A 436 -11.05 5.34 -43.15
CA ALA A 436 -12.03 4.31 -42.76
C ALA A 436 -11.45 2.89 -42.56
N SER A 437 -10.25 2.62 -43.08
CA SER A 437 -9.60 1.31 -42.97
C SER A 437 -9.05 1.07 -41.56
N LEU A 438 -9.59 0.08 -40.84
CA LEU A 438 -9.19 -0.22 -39.47
C LEU A 438 -7.68 -0.56 -39.33
N PRO A 439 -7.07 -1.40 -40.19
CA PRO A 439 -5.63 -1.66 -40.14
C PRO A 439 -4.76 -0.40 -40.25
N LEU A 440 -5.15 0.55 -41.10
CA LEU A 440 -4.43 1.82 -41.22
C LEU A 440 -4.52 2.63 -39.93
N ARG A 441 -5.71 2.77 -39.34
CA ARG A 441 -5.93 3.48 -38.06
C ARG A 441 -5.13 2.88 -36.90
N ILE A 442 -5.02 1.54 -36.85
CA ILE A 442 -4.19 0.83 -35.87
C ILE A 442 -2.71 1.12 -36.11
N SER A 443 -2.23 1.07 -37.36
CA SER A 443 -0.83 1.38 -37.70
C SER A 443 -0.47 2.85 -37.40
N THR A 444 -1.42 3.79 -37.57
CA THR A 444 -1.26 5.20 -37.16
C THR A 444 -1.09 5.30 -35.65
N LEU A 445 -1.96 4.63 -34.88
CA LEU A 445 -1.87 4.61 -33.42
C LEU A 445 -0.53 4.02 -32.96
N GLU A 446 -0.06 2.94 -33.58
CA GLU A 446 1.24 2.33 -33.33
C GLU A 446 2.38 3.37 -33.44
N ARG A 447 2.46 4.09 -34.56
CA ARG A 447 3.47 5.14 -34.81
C ARG A 447 3.38 6.30 -33.80
N VAL A 448 2.16 6.72 -33.45
CA VAL A 448 1.90 7.75 -32.43
C VAL A 448 2.34 7.27 -31.03
N ARG A 449 2.13 6.00 -30.68
CA ARG A 449 2.58 5.43 -29.40
C ARG A 449 4.10 5.26 -29.33
N VAL A 450 4.78 4.90 -30.43
CA VAL A 450 6.27 4.91 -30.50
C VAL A 450 6.80 6.30 -30.15
N ALA A 451 6.27 7.34 -30.78
CA ALA A 451 6.68 8.72 -30.53
C ALA A 451 6.48 9.14 -29.06
N SER A 452 5.30 8.83 -28.51
CA SER A 452 4.93 9.15 -27.12
C SER A 452 5.80 8.42 -26.09
N LEU A 453 6.13 7.14 -26.32
CA LEU A 453 6.93 6.33 -25.40
C LEU A 453 8.42 6.72 -25.41
N ILE A 454 9.00 6.94 -26.59
CA ILE A 454 10.39 7.44 -26.70
C ILE A 454 10.53 8.78 -25.94
N PHE A 455 9.54 9.66 -26.05
CA PHE A 455 9.55 10.93 -25.31
C PHE A 455 9.37 10.72 -23.80
N SER A 456 8.39 9.91 -23.37
CA SER A 456 8.09 9.68 -21.95
C SER A 456 9.32 9.12 -21.22
N ALA A 457 9.94 8.06 -21.75
CA ALA A 457 11.15 7.46 -21.21
C ALA A 457 12.32 8.46 -21.14
N SER A 458 12.52 9.25 -22.21
CA SER A 458 13.57 10.28 -22.26
C SER A 458 13.34 11.38 -21.21
N SER A 459 12.08 11.80 -21.01
CA SER A 459 11.68 12.77 -20.00
C SER A 459 11.89 12.23 -18.57
N THR A 460 11.53 10.97 -18.32
CA THR A 460 11.75 10.27 -17.05
C THR A 460 13.24 10.12 -16.72
N LEU A 461 14.09 9.80 -17.71
CA LEU A 461 15.54 9.83 -17.55
C LEU A 461 16.07 11.25 -17.25
N GLY A 462 15.53 12.27 -17.92
CA GLY A 462 15.85 13.68 -17.63
C GLY A 462 15.48 14.09 -16.21
N ALA A 463 14.30 13.67 -15.73
CA ALA A 463 13.84 13.89 -14.36
C ALA A 463 14.76 13.17 -13.35
N LEU A 464 15.16 11.92 -13.62
CA LEU A 464 16.12 11.17 -12.81
C LEU A 464 17.48 11.88 -12.73
N ALA A 465 17.98 12.41 -13.84
CA ALA A 465 19.22 13.20 -13.86
C ALA A 465 19.11 14.49 -13.05
N GLN A 466 17.96 15.17 -13.08
CA GLN A 466 17.69 16.33 -12.23
C GLN A 466 17.62 15.97 -10.73
N VAL A 467 17.01 14.84 -10.38
CA VAL A 467 16.97 14.34 -9.00
C VAL A 467 18.38 14.01 -8.51
N TYR A 468 19.16 13.25 -9.30
CA TYR A 468 20.54 12.86 -8.99
C TYR A 468 21.46 14.07 -8.76
N THR A 469 21.28 15.14 -9.53
CA THR A 469 22.10 16.36 -9.42
C THR A 469 21.66 17.28 -8.28
N LYS A 470 20.35 17.44 -8.04
CA LYS A 470 19.81 18.31 -6.99
C LYS A 470 19.88 17.71 -5.58
N LEU A 471 19.83 16.38 -5.45
CA LEU A 471 19.78 15.67 -4.16
C LEU A 471 21.01 14.77 -3.96
N PRO A 472 22.17 15.34 -3.60
CA PRO A 472 23.44 14.60 -3.58
C PRO A 472 23.54 13.55 -2.46
N SER A 473 22.62 13.57 -1.50
CA SER A 473 22.51 12.68 -0.35
C SER A 473 21.68 11.41 -0.59
N ILE A 474 20.99 11.30 -1.73
CA ILE A 474 20.20 10.10 -2.07
C ILE A 474 21.15 8.94 -2.47
N PRO A 475 20.97 7.72 -1.91
CA PRO A 475 21.69 6.53 -2.35
C PRO A 475 21.25 6.14 -3.76
N VAL A 476 22.21 5.73 -4.59
CA VAL A 476 21.92 5.25 -5.96
C VAL A 476 22.56 3.88 -6.10
N PRO A 477 21.78 2.78 -6.05
CA PRO A 477 22.32 1.43 -6.19
C PRO A 477 22.61 1.07 -7.64
N ASP A 478 23.38 0.01 -7.83
CA ASP A 478 23.87 -0.42 -9.15
C ASP A 478 22.74 -0.90 -10.09
N ASN A 479 21.61 -1.37 -9.54
CA ASN A 479 20.44 -1.74 -10.34
C ASN A 479 19.81 -0.53 -11.06
N VAL A 480 19.80 0.65 -10.44
CA VAL A 480 19.35 1.90 -11.08
C VAL A 480 20.27 2.27 -12.24
N ALA A 481 21.59 2.14 -12.08
CA ALA A 481 22.54 2.38 -13.16
C ALA A 481 22.38 1.38 -14.32
N GLN A 482 22.11 0.10 -14.01
CA GLN A 482 21.81 -0.92 -15.02
C GLN A 482 20.50 -0.62 -15.77
N SER A 483 19.42 -0.30 -15.06
CA SER A 483 18.13 0.08 -15.67
C SER A 483 18.23 1.34 -16.52
N VAL A 484 18.98 2.37 -16.09
CA VAL A 484 19.29 3.54 -16.93
C VAL A 484 20.05 3.15 -18.20
N GLN A 485 21.05 2.28 -18.11
CA GLN A 485 21.82 1.82 -19.27
C GLN A 485 20.96 0.98 -20.23
N HIS A 486 20.06 0.14 -19.71
CA HIS A 486 19.09 -0.61 -20.51
C HIS A 486 18.09 0.34 -21.19
N ALA A 487 17.50 1.29 -20.46
CA ALA A 487 16.57 2.27 -21.02
C ALA A 487 17.20 3.06 -22.17
N ILE A 488 18.43 3.54 -22.01
CA ILE A 488 19.20 4.22 -23.07
C ILE A 488 19.45 3.29 -24.27
N SER A 489 19.86 2.04 -24.03
CA SER A 489 20.08 1.05 -25.11
C SER A 489 18.80 0.74 -25.89
N HIS A 490 17.66 0.64 -25.19
CA HIS A 490 16.36 0.44 -25.81
C HIS A 490 15.88 1.70 -26.56
N LEU A 491 16.11 2.90 -26.04
CA LEU A 491 15.85 4.17 -26.73
C LEU A 491 16.66 4.31 -28.04
N GLN A 492 17.96 3.99 -28.00
CA GLN A 492 18.82 3.97 -29.18
C GLN A 492 18.28 3.02 -30.25
N GLN A 493 17.90 1.79 -29.85
CA GLN A 493 17.34 0.79 -30.76
C GLN A 493 15.98 1.20 -31.32
N ALA A 494 15.07 1.70 -30.47
CA ALA A 494 13.76 2.22 -30.89
C ALA A 494 13.91 3.35 -31.93
N CYS A 495 14.83 4.29 -31.69
CA CYS A 495 15.12 5.38 -32.63
C CYS A 495 15.69 4.90 -33.97
N ASN A 496 16.51 3.83 -33.97
CA ASN A 496 17.05 3.25 -35.20
C ASN A 496 15.97 2.50 -35.98
N PHE A 497 15.18 1.64 -35.34
CA PHE A 497 14.06 0.95 -36.00
C PHE A 497 13.01 1.94 -36.53
N LEU A 498 12.76 3.05 -35.82
CA LEU A 498 11.88 4.12 -36.26
C LEU A 498 12.39 4.76 -37.57
N LYS A 499 13.68 5.11 -37.65
CA LYS A 499 14.32 5.64 -38.88
C LYS A 499 14.32 4.65 -40.04
N ASP A 500 14.37 3.35 -39.76
CA ASP A 500 14.28 2.32 -40.79
C ASP A 500 12.84 2.13 -41.31
N GLY A 501 11.82 2.65 -40.62
CA GLY A 501 10.40 2.39 -40.90
C GLY A 501 9.87 1.07 -40.32
N ARG A 502 10.60 0.44 -39.41
CA ARG A 502 10.25 -0.85 -38.77
C ARG A 502 9.48 -0.62 -37.46
N PHE A 503 8.28 -0.07 -37.59
CA PHE A 503 7.49 0.43 -36.47
C PHE A 503 7.19 -0.61 -35.36
N PRO A 504 6.89 -1.91 -35.65
CA PRO A 504 6.57 -2.86 -34.60
C PRO A 504 7.73 -3.12 -33.64
N ARG A 505 8.95 -3.21 -34.18
CA ARG A 505 10.19 -3.34 -33.39
C ARG A 505 10.56 -2.03 -32.70
N ALA A 506 10.30 -0.89 -33.34
CA ALA A 506 10.47 0.41 -32.69
C ALA A 506 9.56 0.52 -31.45
N LEU A 507 8.34 0.00 -31.52
CA LEU A 507 7.38 -0.01 -30.42
C LEU A 507 7.77 -1.00 -29.32
N GLU A 508 8.23 -2.19 -29.66
CA GLU A 508 8.76 -3.17 -28.69
C GLU A 508 9.91 -2.56 -27.85
N HIS A 509 10.91 -1.96 -28.51
CA HIS A 509 12.01 -1.33 -27.81
C HIS A 509 11.58 -0.06 -27.05
N ALA A 510 10.63 0.74 -27.57
CA ALA A 510 10.11 1.91 -26.86
C ALA A 510 9.37 1.54 -25.56
N ARG A 511 8.62 0.43 -25.53
CA ARG A 511 8.00 -0.11 -24.31
C ARG A 511 9.04 -0.53 -23.28
N ALA A 512 10.07 -1.27 -23.71
CA ALA A 512 11.14 -1.72 -22.83
C ALA A 512 11.94 -0.54 -22.24
N ALA A 513 12.13 0.52 -23.02
CA ALA A 513 12.72 1.78 -22.54
C ALA A 513 11.89 2.45 -21.44
N GLU A 514 10.57 2.56 -21.63
CA GLU A 514 9.65 3.13 -20.63
C GLU A 514 9.71 2.36 -19.31
N VAL A 515 9.58 1.03 -19.38
CA VAL A 515 9.57 0.15 -18.19
C VAL A 515 10.89 0.25 -17.41
N GLU A 516 12.05 0.22 -18.07
CA GLU A 516 13.34 0.37 -17.37
C GLU A 516 13.58 1.80 -16.87
N ALA A 517 13.05 2.83 -17.54
CA ALA A 517 13.12 4.21 -17.06
C ALA A 517 12.26 4.47 -15.81
N GLU A 518 11.00 4.01 -15.81
CA GLU A 518 10.12 4.09 -14.64
C GLU A 518 10.67 3.28 -13.45
N LYS A 519 11.14 2.05 -13.71
CA LYS A 519 11.79 1.20 -12.71
C LYS A 519 13.02 1.85 -12.09
N ALA A 520 13.86 2.53 -12.88
CA ALA A 520 14.99 3.29 -12.37
C ALA A 520 14.55 4.52 -11.53
N PHE A 521 13.47 5.20 -11.93
CA PHE A 521 12.98 6.41 -11.25
C PHE A 521 12.26 6.11 -9.92
N PHE A 522 11.45 5.05 -9.88
CA PHE A 522 10.64 4.64 -8.72
C PHE A 522 11.30 3.56 -7.84
N GLU A 523 12.59 3.31 -8.01
CA GLU A 523 13.32 2.28 -7.26
C GLU A 523 13.21 2.51 -5.73
N ARG A 524 12.72 1.49 -5.01
CA ARG A 524 12.28 1.63 -3.61
C ARG A 524 13.37 2.15 -2.67
N SER A 525 14.64 1.82 -2.92
CA SER A 525 15.77 2.29 -2.12
C SER A 525 16.08 3.79 -2.28
N MET A 526 15.71 4.40 -3.41
CA MET A 526 15.85 5.85 -3.62
C MET A 526 14.74 6.65 -2.92
N VAL A 527 13.56 6.04 -2.77
CA VAL A 527 12.38 6.67 -2.15
C VAL A 527 12.32 6.41 -0.63
N GLY A 528 12.75 5.24 -0.17
CA GLY A 528 12.58 4.77 1.22
C GLY A 528 13.59 5.28 2.24
N GLN A 529 14.73 5.84 1.83
CA GLN A 529 15.70 6.41 2.77
C GLN A 529 15.43 7.90 2.99
N VAL A 530 14.76 8.20 4.12
CA VAL A 530 14.47 9.56 4.58
C VAL A 530 15.75 10.40 4.58
N TYR A 531 15.70 11.52 3.86
CA TYR A 531 16.75 12.53 3.75
C TYR A 531 17.35 12.86 5.13
N PHE A 532 18.52 12.31 5.45
CA PHE A 532 19.22 12.57 6.71
C PHE A 532 20.25 13.69 6.49
N PRO A 533 19.95 14.96 6.88
CA PRO A 533 20.80 16.10 6.55
C PRO A 533 22.18 15.94 7.20
N ASP A 534 23.23 16.40 6.52
CA ASP A 534 24.60 16.33 7.05
C ASP A 534 24.74 17.16 8.34
N GLU A 535 23.91 18.19 8.51
CA GLU A 535 23.75 18.97 9.74
C GLU A 535 23.32 18.08 10.93
N HIS A 536 22.41 17.13 10.71
CA HIS A 536 22.00 16.18 11.74
C HIS A 536 23.09 15.15 12.04
N LYS A 537 23.85 14.69 11.04
CA LYS A 537 25.02 13.84 11.27
C LYS A 537 26.03 14.56 12.17
N VAL A 538 26.35 15.82 11.87
CA VAL A 538 27.23 16.66 12.70
C VAL A 538 26.63 16.87 14.09
N ALA A 539 25.34 17.18 14.21
CA ALA A 539 24.67 17.39 15.50
C ALA A 539 24.65 16.15 16.41
N VAL A 540 24.61 14.94 15.84
CA VAL A 540 24.70 13.67 16.60
C VAL A 540 26.13 13.36 17.05
N TYR A 541 27.14 13.64 16.23
CA TYR A 541 28.55 13.37 16.57
C TYR A 541 29.22 14.48 17.42
N LEU A 542 28.77 15.73 17.33
CA LEU A 542 29.37 16.87 18.03
C LEU A 542 29.37 16.73 19.57
N PRO A 543 28.33 16.21 20.25
CA PRO A 543 28.35 15.96 21.70
C PRO A 543 29.32 14.85 22.11
N LEU A 544 29.57 13.87 21.23
CA LEU A 544 30.45 12.74 21.50
C LEU A 544 31.93 13.13 21.31
N LEU A 545 32.22 13.84 20.22
CA LEU A 545 33.59 14.21 19.83
C LEU A 545 34.05 15.55 20.42
N GLY A 546 33.14 16.52 20.60
CA GLY A 546 33.44 17.88 21.07
C GLY A 546 34.19 17.93 22.41
N PRO A 547 33.78 17.21 23.47
CA PRO A 547 34.46 17.20 24.76
C PRO A 547 35.90 16.66 24.72
N VAL A 548 36.22 15.82 23.73
CA VAL A 548 37.57 15.26 23.51
C VAL A 548 38.38 16.15 22.56
N ALA A 549 37.76 16.65 21.50
CA ALA A 549 38.38 17.49 20.49
C ALA A 549 38.78 18.87 21.03
N VAL A 550 37.94 19.53 21.84
CA VAL A 550 38.22 20.88 22.36
C VAL A 550 39.52 20.91 23.21
N PRO A 551 39.74 20.02 24.19
CA PRO A 551 41.03 19.94 24.89
C PRO A 551 42.22 19.60 23.99
N LEU A 552 42.05 18.70 23.01
CA LEU A 552 43.12 18.29 22.08
C LEU A 552 43.52 19.42 21.11
N VAL A 553 42.56 20.17 20.59
CA VAL A 553 42.78 21.36 19.75
C VAL A 553 43.40 22.48 20.58
N MET A 554 42.89 22.76 21.79
CA MET A 554 43.47 23.77 22.68
C MET A 554 44.90 23.41 23.10
N ALA A 555 45.19 22.13 23.37
CA ALA A 555 46.54 21.65 23.65
C ALA A 555 47.45 21.78 22.42
N GLY A 556 46.99 21.39 21.23
CA GLY A 556 47.71 21.54 19.96
C GLY A 556 48.05 23.01 19.65
N LEU A 557 47.06 23.90 19.72
CA LEU A 557 47.24 25.35 19.53
C LEU A 557 48.20 25.97 20.56
N LYS A 558 48.10 25.57 21.83
CA LYS A 558 48.99 26.06 22.90
C LYS A 558 50.43 25.58 22.69
N GLU A 559 50.62 24.34 22.25
CA GLU A 559 51.95 23.79 21.96
C GLU A 559 52.55 24.38 20.68
N LEU A 560 51.74 24.59 19.63
CA LEU A 560 52.11 25.31 18.41
C LEU A 560 52.55 26.76 18.71
N LYS A 561 51.76 27.49 19.52
CA LYS A 561 52.11 28.85 19.98
C LYS A 561 53.39 28.86 20.84
N THR A 562 53.68 27.77 21.55
CA THR A 562 54.91 27.60 22.35
C THR A 562 56.11 27.20 21.47
N MET A 563 55.91 26.49 20.35
CA MET A 563 56.94 26.28 19.34
C MET A 563 57.25 27.58 18.59
N LEU A 564 56.23 28.33 18.15
CA LEU A 564 56.40 29.66 17.52
C LEU A 564 57.16 30.63 18.43
N LYS A 565 56.84 30.68 19.74
CA LYS A 565 57.62 31.46 20.71
C LYS A 565 59.06 30.97 20.95
N ARG A 566 59.39 29.70 20.65
CA ARG A 566 60.77 29.18 20.70
C ARG A 566 61.54 29.38 19.39
N VAL A 567 60.86 29.64 18.28
CA VAL A 567 61.46 29.90 16.96
C VAL A 567 61.90 31.36 16.79
N GLY A 568 61.50 32.26 17.70
CA GLY A 568 62.07 33.59 17.82
C GLY A 568 61.45 34.62 16.87
N LEU A 569 60.31 35.17 17.29
CA LEU A 569 59.78 36.45 16.81
C LEU A 569 59.40 37.25 18.06
N GLU A 570 60.16 38.32 18.30
CA GLU A 570 60.05 39.19 19.48
C GLU A 570 58.95 40.24 19.30
N ASP A 571 58.30 40.64 20.40
CA ASP A 571 57.61 41.93 20.51
C ASP A 571 58.59 42.94 21.15
N PRO A 572 58.79 44.14 20.57
CA PRO A 572 59.49 45.22 21.25
C PRO A 572 58.58 46.36 21.75
N VAL A 573 58.65 46.58 23.07
CA VAL A 573 58.77 47.89 23.76
C VAL A 573 57.50 48.74 24.01
N GLU A 574 57.34 49.10 25.29
CA GLU A 574 56.38 50.07 25.85
C GLU A 574 56.77 51.53 25.55
N LEU A 575 55.80 52.45 25.51
CA LEU A 575 56.00 53.81 26.03
C LEU A 575 54.69 54.58 26.32
N SER A 576 54.46 54.85 27.62
CA SER A 576 53.68 55.94 28.22
C SER A 576 52.23 56.24 27.78
N ARG A 577 51.34 56.38 28.78
CA ARG A 577 50.36 57.49 28.81
C ARG A 577 49.95 57.84 30.24
N SER A 578 49.94 59.12 30.55
CA SER A 578 49.40 59.70 31.78
C SER A 578 48.09 60.44 31.51
N SER A 579 47.34 60.73 32.59
CA SER A 579 46.28 61.76 32.70
C SER A 579 44.97 61.57 31.91
N ALA A 580 43.86 61.96 32.56
CA ALA A 580 42.45 61.84 32.13
C ALA A 580 41.85 63.25 31.83
N PRO A 581 40.51 63.52 31.82
CA PRO A 581 39.30 62.75 31.45
C PRO A 581 38.36 63.54 30.45
N ASP A 582 37.04 63.25 30.44
CA ASP A 582 35.88 64.12 30.04
C ASP A 582 35.56 64.38 28.53
N ILE A 583 34.34 64.71 28.02
CA ILE A 583 32.90 64.73 28.45
C ILE A 583 31.95 64.95 27.21
N HIS A 584 30.67 64.49 27.21
CA HIS A 584 29.49 64.88 26.33
C HIS A 584 29.57 64.72 24.75
N SER A 585 28.51 64.73 23.91
CA SER A 585 27.03 64.52 24.01
C SER A 585 26.32 64.38 22.60
N HIS A 586 25.08 63.82 22.58
CA HIS A 586 23.94 63.95 21.61
C HIS A 586 23.96 63.56 20.09
N SER A 587 23.07 62.59 19.77
CA SER A 587 22.11 62.32 18.63
C SER A 587 21.71 63.42 17.58
N PRO A 588 20.86 63.15 16.53
CA PRO A 588 20.25 61.88 16.01
C PRO A 588 20.11 61.71 14.44
N ALA A 589 19.55 60.56 13.99
CA ALA A 589 18.83 60.28 12.70
C ALA A 589 19.61 60.33 11.35
N THR A 590 19.35 59.58 10.24
CA THR A 590 18.41 58.48 9.86
C THR A 590 19.07 57.65 8.70
N PRO A 591 18.57 56.46 8.25
CA PRO A 591 19.41 55.42 7.65
C PRO A 591 19.52 55.35 6.11
N LYS A 592 20.71 54.98 5.59
CA LYS A 592 20.95 54.25 4.32
C LYS A 592 22.17 53.30 4.46
N LEU A 593 22.14 52.15 3.77
CA LEU A 593 23.20 51.10 3.71
C LEU A 593 24.45 51.55 2.89
N PRO A 594 25.59 50.80 2.82
CA PRO A 594 25.99 49.49 3.41
C PRO A 594 27.42 49.42 4.02
N ARG A 595 27.83 48.19 4.43
CA ARG A 595 29.20 47.60 4.60
C ARG A 595 29.80 47.40 6.01
N CYS A 596 29.86 46.11 6.39
CA CYS A 596 31.01 45.32 6.87
C CYS A 596 31.90 45.81 8.04
N GLY A 597 31.86 45.09 9.17
CA GLY A 597 32.85 45.16 10.26
C GLY A 597 32.49 44.28 11.48
N GLN A 598 33.29 43.23 11.72
CA GLN A 598 33.40 42.33 12.90
C GLN A 598 32.70 42.80 14.20
N SER A 599 31.84 42.07 14.91
CA SER A 599 31.69 40.63 15.25
C SER A 599 32.74 40.03 16.22
N ALA A 600 32.24 39.20 17.16
CA ALA A 600 32.92 38.45 18.24
C ALA A 600 33.15 39.13 19.62
N ASN A 601 32.13 39.07 20.50
CA ASN A 601 32.32 38.82 21.95
C ASN A 601 31.00 38.57 22.73
N VAL A 602 29.84 39.04 22.27
CA VAL A 602 28.56 38.92 23.02
C VAL A 602 27.97 37.50 22.98
N MET A 603 28.28 36.70 21.96
CA MET A 603 27.71 35.36 21.76
C MET A 603 28.26 34.29 22.73
N ILE A 604 29.46 34.50 23.30
CA ILE A 604 30.14 33.53 24.17
C ILE A 604 29.45 33.44 25.55
N LEU A 605 28.96 34.56 26.08
CA LEU A 605 28.30 34.61 27.39
C LEU A 605 26.90 33.98 27.39
N TRP A 606 26.18 34.06 26.26
CA TRP A 606 24.86 33.42 26.12
C TRP A 606 24.96 31.89 25.97
N LEU A 607 25.94 31.38 25.21
CA LEU A 607 26.16 29.94 25.06
C LEU A 607 26.62 29.26 26.35
N ALA A 608 27.46 29.94 27.15
CA ALA A 608 27.93 29.40 28.43
C ALA A 608 26.79 29.19 29.46
N ALA A 609 25.80 30.08 29.48
CA ALA A 609 24.65 29.98 30.39
C ALA A 609 23.72 28.80 30.02
N LEU A 610 23.47 28.58 28.73
CA LEU A 610 22.66 27.46 28.23
C LEU A 610 23.35 26.09 28.40
N LEU A 611 24.69 26.04 28.27
CA LEU A 611 25.46 24.82 28.53
C LEU A 611 25.45 24.44 30.02
N TYR A 612 25.47 25.41 30.94
CA TYR A 612 25.52 25.11 32.38
C TYR A 612 24.19 24.56 32.94
N SER A 613 23.04 25.00 32.41
CA SER A 613 21.72 24.47 32.83
C SER A 613 21.44 23.06 32.27
N ALA A 614 21.97 22.72 31.09
CA ALA A 614 21.80 21.40 30.48
C ALA A 614 22.63 20.30 31.16
N ILE A 615 23.81 20.63 31.69
CA ILE A 615 24.77 19.63 32.22
C ILE A 615 24.38 19.11 33.63
N VAL A 616 23.71 19.93 34.45
CA VAL A 616 23.42 19.58 35.85
C VAL A 616 22.27 18.57 36.00
N SER A 617 21.37 18.47 35.01
CA SER A 617 20.08 17.77 35.19
C SER A 617 20.06 16.28 34.85
N ASN A 618 21.10 15.70 34.22
CA ASN A 618 20.93 14.39 33.55
C ASN A 618 22.12 13.40 33.59
N THR A 619 22.89 13.33 34.69
CA THR A 619 23.95 12.30 34.85
C THR A 619 23.99 11.65 36.25
N ALA A 620 23.01 10.79 36.55
CA ALA A 620 22.96 10.04 37.82
C ALA A 620 23.38 8.54 37.74
N SER A 621 23.04 7.80 36.68
CA SER A 621 23.08 6.31 36.72
C SER A 621 24.36 5.63 36.23
N CYS A 622 25.09 6.15 35.23
CA CYS A 622 26.19 5.41 34.59
C CYS A 622 27.58 5.78 35.13
N ARG A 623 27.85 5.56 36.43
CA ARG A 623 29.17 5.83 37.06
C ARG A 623 29.90 4.64 37.67
N LYS A 624 29.40 3.41 37.49
CA LYS A 624 30.06 2.18 37.95
C LYS A 624 29.87 1.04 36.97
N LEU A 625 30.90 0.73 36.18
CA LEU A 625 31.26 -0.61 35.69
C LEU A 625 32.58 -0.48 34.91
N ALA A 626 33.53 -1.38 35.15
CA ALA A 626 34.88 -1.31 34.59
C ALA A 626 35.17 -2.56 33.74
N HIS A 627 34.85 -2.51 32.44
CA HIS A 627 35.54 -3.26 31.36
C HIS A 627 35.00 -2.87 29.96
N PRO A 628 35.79 -2.99 28.87
CA PRO A 628 35.41 -2.49 27.55
C PRO A 628 34.20 -3.19 26.90
N HIS A 629 34.02 -4.51 27.13
CA HIS A 629 32.91 -5.26 26.54
C HIS A 629 31.53 -4.75 26.99
N ASN A 630 31.40 -4.29 28.23
CA ASN A 630 30.13 -3.78 28.75
C ASN A 630 29.75 -2.41 28.16
N ALA A 631 30.73 -1.62 27.68
CA ALA A 631 30.47 -0.32 27.06
C ALA A 631 29.83 -0.47 25.67
N VAL A 632 30.21 -1.51 24.91
CA VAL A 632 29.61 -1.79 23.59
C VAL A 632 28.16 -2.22 23.74
N CYS A 633 27.84 -3.14 24.66
CA CYS A 633 26.45 -3.48 24.98
C CYS A 633 25.63 -2.28 25.48
N CYS A 634 26.25 -1.37 26.26
CA CYS A 634 25.57 -0.16 26.72
C CYS A 634 25.22 0.76 25.54
N LEU A 635 26.15 0.97 24.60
CA LEU A 635 25.93 1.79 23.40
C LEU A 635 24.92 1.19 22.42
N THR A 636 24.95 -0.13 22.18
CA THR A 636 23.91 -0.79 21.37
C THR A 636 22.54 -0.70 22.06
N SER A 637 22.49 -0.84 23.39
CA SER A 637 21.25 -0.65 24.15
C SER A 637 20.73 0.79 24.10
N GLU A 638 21.60 1.82 24.07
CA GLU A 638 21.17 3.22 23.92
C GLU A 638 20.68 3.55 22.50
N ILE A 639 21.27 2.94 21.46
CA ILE A 639 20.80 3.12 20.08
C ILE A 639 19.46 2.41 19.86
N GLN A 640 19.35 1.14 20.28
CA GLN A 640 18.09 0.37 20.20
C GLN A 640 17.00 1.04 21.03
N LYS A 641 17.33 1.57 22.22
CA LYS A 641 16.40 2.36 23.04
C LYS A 641 15.97 3.66 22.38
N ARG A 642 16.83 4.35 21.61
CA ARG A 642 16.43 5.56 20.86
C ARG A 642 15.51 5.26 19.67
N GLY A 643 15.73 4.15 18.95
CA GLY A 643 14.79 3.67 17.93
C GLY A 643 13.46 3.32 18.58
N TRP A 644 13.50 2.55 19.67
CA TRP A 644 12.33 2.20 20.47
C TRP A 644 11.56 3.44 20.98
N ASP A 645 12.25 4.45 21.50
CA ASP A 645 11.65 5.71 21.93
C ASP A 645 10.94 6.42 20.76
N GLN A 646 11.45 6.34 19.52
CA GLN A 646 10.76 6.88 18.33
C GLN A 646 9.53 6.05 17.94
N GLY A 647 9.64 4.72 17.90
CA GLY A 647 8.49 3.82 17.66
C GLY A 647 7.36 4.02 18.67
N VAL A 648 7.70 4.16 19.95
CA VAL A 648 6.76 4.52 21.02
C VAL A 648 6.06 5.85 20.70
N GLN A 649 6.79 6.90 20.32
CA GLN A 649 6.17 8.19 19.96
C GLN A 649 5.27 8.07 18.72
N GLY A 650 5.64 7.26 17.72
CA GLY A 650 4.79 6.98 16.56
C GLY A 650 3.45 6.33 16.96
N VAL A 651 3.49 5.30 17.81
CA VAL A 651 2.29 4.66 18.37
C VAL A 651 1.42 5.66 19.14
N LYS A 652 2.03 6.54 19.96
CA LYS A 652 1.28 7.58 20.69
C LYS A 652 0.58 8.54 19.72
N GLN A 653 1.29 9.00 18.69
CA GLN A 653 0.72 9.89 17.67
C GLN A 653 -0.46 9.28 16.91
N VAL A 654 -0.42 7.98 16.56
CA VAL A 654 -1.55 7.30 15.90
C VAL A 654 -2.80 7.31 16.79
N LEU A 655 -2.65 6.99 18.08
CA LEU A 655 -3.75 7.01 19.05
C LEU A 655 -4.28 8.43 19.31
N ASP A 656 -3.38 9.40 19.47
CA ASP A 656 -3.74 10.80 19.70
C ASP A 656 -4.46 11.40 18.47
N GLN A 657 -4.01 11.08 17.26
CA GLN A 657 -4.68 11.48 16.02
C GLN A 657 -6.08 10.89 15.91
N PHE A 658 -6.26 9.60 16.17
CA PHE A 658 -7.58 8.94 16.16
C PHE A 658 -8.60 9.66 17.08
N ALA A 659 -8.16 10.03 18.29
CA ALA A 659 -8.98 10.75 19.27
C ALA A 659 -9.29 12.21 18.87
N ASN A 660 -8.32 12.93 18.30
CA ASN A 660 -8.51 14.31 17.83
C ASN A 660 -9.53 14.42 16.67
N ASP A 661 -9.72 13.32 15.94
CA ASP A 661 -10.61 13.18 14.78
C ASP A 661 -12.11 13.03 15.13
N GLY A 662 -12.49 13.38 16.36
CA GLY A 662 -13.86 13.24 16.90
C GLY A 662 -14.27 11.81 17.24
N SER A 663 -13.30 10.89 17.32
CA SER A 663 -13.53 9.51 17.79
C SER A 663 -13.40 9.43 19.32
N PRO A 664 -13.91 8.38 19.99
CA PRO A 664 -13.60 8.11 21.38
C PRO A 664 -12.12 7.75 21.53
N GLY A 665 -11.71 7.44 22.75
CA GLY A 665 -10.37 6.96 22.99
C GLY A 665 -10.06 5.56 22.47
N LEU A 666 -8.77 5.26 22.48
CA LEU A 666 -8.19 3.93 22.31
C LEU A 666 -7.14 3.70 23.41
N VAL A 667 -6.98 2.45 23.83
CA VAL A 667 -5.89 2.04 24.73
C VAL A 667 -5.10 0.92 24.08
N PHE A 668 -3.79 1.09 23.98
CA PHE A 668 -2.89 0.13 23.37
C PHE A 668 -1.79 -0.31 24.35
N HIS A 669 -1.48 -1.60 24.35
CA HIS A 669 -0.37 -2.17 25.11
C HIS A 669 0.26 -3.32 24.32
N ALA A 670 1.57 -3.25 24.07
CA ALA A 670 2.38 -4.33 23.55
C ALA A 670 3.49 -4.76 24.52
N VAL A 671 3.86 -6.03 24.50
CA VAL A 671 4.86 -6.66 25.38
C VAL A 671 5.79 -7.59 24.60
N ASP A 672 7.03 -7.72 25.08
CA ASP A 672 7.93 -8.77 24.62
C ASP A 672 7.59 -10.12 25.29
N LYS A 673 8.20 -11.21 24.81
CA LYS A 673 8.09 -12.51 25.48
C LYS A 673 8.59 -12.51 26.93
N SER A 674 9.42 -11.57 27.35
CA SER A 674 9.83 -11.47 28.77
C SER A 674 8.74 -10.86 29.65
N GLY A 675 7.61 -10.42 29.07
CA GLY A 675 6.55 -9.69 29.76
C GLY A 675 6.90 -8.22 30.01
N ASN A 676 7.98 -7.70 29.44
CA ASN A 676 8.32 -6.29 29.51
C ASN A 676 7.34 -5.49 28.63
N THR A 677 6.80 -4.40 29.15
CA THR A 677 6.09 -3.41 28.33
C THR A 677 7.04 -2.84 27.28
N LEU A 678 6.72 -3.12 26.02
CA LEU A 678 7.31 -2.48 24.86
C LEU A 678 6.73 -1.06 24.74
N VAL A 679 5.42 -0.97 24.54
CA VAL A 679 4.71 0.31 24.46
C VAL A 679 3.36 0.20 25.15
N LYS A 680 2.96 1.28 25.80
CA LYS A 680 1.66 1.46 26.45
C LYS A 680 1.24 2.91 26.25
N HIS A 681 0.00 3.14 25.83
CA HIS A 681 -0.57 4.46 25.65
C HIS A 681 -2.10 4.43 25.66
N ALA A 682 -2.70 5.51 26.13
CA ALA A 682 -4.12 5.78 26.10
C ALA A 682 -4.33 7.18 25.54
N ALA A 683 -5.27 7.33 24.62
CA ALA A 683 -5.66 8.61 24.05
C ALA A 683 -7.18 8.78 24.11
N GLY A 684 -7.66 10.02 24.01
CA GLY A 684 -9.09 10.33 23.97
C GLY A 684 -9.84 10.07 25.28
N LYS A 685 -11.13 9.79 25.14
CA LYS A 685 -12.11 9.77 26.24
C LYS A 685 -12.89 8.46 26.33
N LEU A 686 -13.49 8.18 27.48
CA LEU A 686 -14.33 6.98 27.69
C LEU A 686 -15.50 6.93 26.68
N GLY A 687 -16.10 8.08 26.37
CA GLY A 687 -17.10 8.25 25.32
C GLY A 687 -16.94 9.58 24.58
N VAL A 688 -17.57 9.72 23.40
CA VAL A 688 -17.50 10.96 22.58
C VAL A 688 -18.05 12.18 23.33
N ASP A 689 -19.15 12.02 24.06
CA ASP A 689 -19.81 13.08 24.83
C ASP A 689 -19.37 13.12 26.32
N SER A 690 -18.58 12.14 26.77
CA SER A 690 -18.05 12.05 28.12
C SER A 690 -16.97 13.13 28.38
N PRO A 691 -16.82 13.64 29.61
CA PRO A 691 -15.67 14.46 30.02
C PRO A 691 -14.45 13.63 30.48
N GLU A 692 -14.61 12.35 30.83
CA GLU A 692 -13.57 11.48 31.36
C GLU A 692 -12.58 10.99 30.28
N SER A 693 -11.28 11.15 30.51
CA SER A 693 -10.23 10.61 29.65
C SER A 693 -10.11 9.08 29.77
N MET A 694 -9.68 8.42 28.69
CA MET A 694 -9.16 7.06 28.81
C MET A 694 -7.83 7.06 29.58
N ASP A 695 -7.58 5.96 30.29
CA ASP A 695 -6.40 5.76 31.10
C ASP A 695 -5.82 4.36 30.86
N GLU A 696 -4.49 4.32 30.73
CA GLU A 696 -3.77 3.10 30.37
C GLU A 696 -3.86 2.00 31.45
N ASP A 697 -4.17 2.35 32.70
CA ASP A 697 -4.13 1.47 33.85
C ASP A 697 -5.50 1.04 34.40
N SER A 698 -6.55 1.80 34.10
CA SER A 698 -7.89 1.61 34.68
C SER A 698 -8.98 1.38 33.64
N THR A 699 -8.87 1.88 32.40
CA THR A 699 -9.95 1.74 31.40
C THR A 699 -10.22 0.27 31.06
N ILE A 700 -11.50 -0.10 31.13
CA ILE A 700 -12.04 -1.43 30.90
C ILE A 700 -12.79 -1.44 29.56
N PHE A 701 -12.59 -2.50 28.79
CA PHE A 701 -13.28 -2.73 27.53
C PHE A 701 -14.12 -4.00 27.64
N TRP A 702 -15.30 -4.04 27.04
CA TRP A 702 -15.93 -5.32 26.69
C TRP A 702 -15.16 -5.91 25.51
N ILE A 703 -14.38 -6.95 25.77
CA ILE A 703 -13.45 -7.50 24.77
C ILE A 703 -14.11 -8.53 23.84
N ALA A 704 -15.39 -8.86 24.08
CA ALA A 704 -16.20 -9.73 23.25
C ALA A 704 -15.42 -10.99 22.83
N SER A 705 -15.27 -11.22 21.52
CA SER A 705 -14.66 -12.43 20.95
C SER A 705 -13.18 -12.66 21.27
N CYS A 706 -12.47 -11.71 21.88
CA CYS A 706 -11.17 -11.99 22.51
C CYS A 706 -11.29 -13.05 23.63
N THR A 707 -12.46 -13.18 24.28
CA THR A 707 -12.75 -14.21 25.30
C THR A 707 -12.43 -15.63 24.82
N LYS A 708 -12.56 -15.90 23.51
CA LYS A 708 -12.41 -17.23 22.91
C LYS A 708 -11.05 -17.89 23.22
N LEU A 709 -9.98 -17.11 23.25
CA LEU A 709 -8.63 -17.58 23.61
C LEU A 709 -8.58 -18.12 25.06
N VAL A 710 -9.23 -17.44 26.00
CA VAL A 710 -9.27 -17.83 27.42
C VAL A 710 -10.07 -19.13 27.59
N THR A 711 -11.17 -19.27 26.86
CA THR A 711 -11.97 -20.51 26.84
C THR A 711 -11.19 -21.68 26.24
N ALA A 712 -10.45 -21.46 25.15
CA ALA A 712 -9.57 -22.48 24.55
C ALA A 712 -8.50 -22.95 25.56
N ILE A 713 -7.84 -22.03 26.27
CA ILE A 713 -6.88 -22.36 27.34
C ILE A 713 -7.55 -23.21 28.43
N ALA A 714 -8.75 -22.84 28.90
CA ALA A 714 -9.48 -23.59 29.92
C ALA A 714 -9.86 -25.02 29.48
N VAL A 715 -10.26 -25.19 28.21
CA VAL A 715 -10.52 -26.52 27.65
C VAL A 715 -9.23 -27.33 27.60
N LEU A 716 -8.12 -26.77 27.08
CA LEU A 716 -6.83 -27.47 27.01
C LEU A 716 -6.28 -27.85 28.39
N GLN A 717 -6.48 -27.03 29.42
CA GLN A 717 -6.18 -27.39 30.82
C GLN A 717 -6.91 -28.67 31.27
N LEU A 718 -8.14 -28.89 30.80
CA LEU A 718 -8.93 -30.08 31.12
C LEU A 718 -8.60 -31.27 30.20
N VAL A 719 -8.14 -31.02 28.97
CA VAL A 719 -7.53 -32.04 28.09
C VAL A 719 -6.27 -32.62 28.74
N GLU A 720 -5.38 -31.76 29.25
CA GLU A 720 -4.18 -32.18 29.99
C GLU A 720 -4.47 -33.00 31.25
N GLN A 721 -5.63 -32.79 31.86
CA GLN A 721 -6.11 -33.54 33.03
C GLN A 721 -6.82 -34.85 32.64
N GLY A 722 -6.95 -35.15 31.34
CA GLY A 722 -7.70 -36.30 30.83
C GLY A 722 -9.22 -36.21 31.08
N LYS A 723 -9.74 -35.01 31.36
CA LYS A 723 -11.16 -34.75 31.66
C LYS A 723 -11.98 -34.40 30.43
N ILE A 724 -11.35 -33.81 29.41
CA ILE A 724 -11.96 -33.54 28.11
C ILE A 724 -11.19 -34.30 27.03
N PRO A 725 -11.77 -35.35 26.44
CA PRO A 725 -11.31 -35.89 25.16
C PRO A 725 -11.75 -34.99 24.00
N LEU A 726 -10.81 -34.52 23.17
CA LEU A 726 -11.11 -33.57 22.09
C LEU A 726 -12.03 -34.16 20.99
N ASP A 727 -11.83 -35.44 20.67
CA ASP A 727 -12.39 -36.10 19.49
C ASP A 727 -13.49 -37.14 19.81
N ASP A 728 -13.86 -37.29 21.09
CA ASP A 728 -14.89 -38.24 21.53
C ASP A 728 -16.30 -37.61 21.48
N THR A 729 -17.12 -38.07 20.55
CA THR A 729 -18.51 -37.62 20.37
C THR A 729 -19.45 -38.14 21.46
N ALA A 730 -19.14 -39.29 22.07
CA ALA A 730 -19.92 -39.86 23.17
C ALA A 730 -19.73 -39.04 24.46
N PHE A 731 -18.54 -38.45 24.65
CA PHE A 731 -18.31 -37.46 25.70
C PHE A 731 -19.17 -36.20 25.50
N VAL A 732 -19.20 -35.61 24.30
CA VAL A 732 -20.06 -34.44 24.01
C VAL A 732 -21.54 -34.78 24.24
N LYS A 733 -22.01 -35.92 23.74
CA LYS A 733 -23.36 -36.47 23.99
C LYS A 733 -23.71 -36.58 25.48
N LYS A 734 -22.76 -36.98 26.31
CA LYS A 734 -22.95 -37.16 27.75
C LYS A 734 -22.97 -35.82 28.50
N VAL A 735 -22.14 -34.86 28.12
CA VAL A 735 -21.98 -33.58 28.82
C VAL A 735 -22.99 -32.54 28.32
N ILE A 736 -23.26 -32.49 27.02
CA ILE A 736 -24.26 -31.61 26.39
C ILE A 736 -25.15 -32.44 25.44
N PRO A 737 -26.08 -33.26 25.97
CA PRO A 737 -27.04 -34.01 25.16
C PRO A 737 -27.86 -33.09 24.23
N GLU A 738 -28.08 -31.83 24.62
CA GLU A 738 -28.81 -30.82 23.86
C GLU A 738 -28.19 -30.49 22.49
N ILE A 739 -26.92 -30.84 22.24
CA ILE A 739 -26.29 -30.73 20.92
C ILE A 739 -26.76 -31.84 19.97
N SER A 740 -27.01 -33.05 20.48
CA SER A 740 -27.27 -34.23 19.65
C SER A 740 -28.69 -34.27 19.08
N GLU A 741 -29.61 -33.53 19.67
CA GLU A 741 -31.00 -33.41 19.21
C GLU A 741 -31.18 -32.31 18.14
N LYS A 742 -30.14 -31.48 17.92
CA LYS A 742 -30.18 -30.34 16.99
C LYS A 742 -30.35 -30.78 15.54
N LYS A 743 -31.07 -29.95 14.80
CA LYS A 743 -31.16 -30.02 13.33
C LYS A 743 -30.20 -29.02 12.69
N VAL A 744 -29.84 -29.34 11.46
CA VAL A 744 -29.03 -28.50 10.58
C VAL A 744 -29.98 -27.80 9.60
N PHE A 745 -29.91 -26.48 9.51
CA PHE A 745 -30.74 -25.63 8.66
C PHE A 745 -29.87 -25.03 7.55
N GLU A 746 -29.50 -25.86 6.57
CA GLU A 746 -28.54 -25.46 5.52
C GLU A 746 -29.09 -24.35 4.61
N ASP A 747 -30.41 -24.32 4.43
CA ASP A 747 -31.19 -23.28 3.74
C ASP A 747 -31.81 -22.23 4.70
N GLY A 748 -31.52 -22.32 6.00
CA GLY A 748 -32.12 -21.50 7.06
C GLY A 748 -33.54 -21.91 7.51
N VAL A 749 -34.25 -22.77 6.76
CA VAL A 749 -35.69 -23.03 6.96
C VAL A 749 -36.01 -24.48 7.29
N ASN A 750 -35.37 -25.44 6.62
CA ASN A 750 -35.65 -26.86 6.72
C ASN A 750 -34.60 -27.60 7.55
N GLY A 751 -34.96 -28.01 8.76
CA GLY A 751 -34.07 -28.71 9.68
C GLY A 751 -33.85 -30.18 9.32
N VAL A 752 -32.70 -30.52 8.74
CA VAL A 752 -32.25 -31.91 8.49
C VAL A 752 -31.49 -32.50 9.69
N PRO A 753 -31.37 -33.84 9.82
CA PRO A 753 -30.53 -34.46 10.84
C PRO A 753 -29.03 -34.13 10.67
N GLN A 754 -28.28 -34.24 11.77
CA GLN A 754 -26.81 -34.28 11.72
C GLN A 754 -26.32 -35.57 11.05
N GLU A 755 -25.38 -35.47 10.12
CA GLU A 755 -24.69 -36.61 9.50
C GLU A 755 -23.57 -37.17 10.39
N LYS A 756 -22.93 -36.29 11.16
CA LYS A 756 -21.86 -36.58 12.11
C LYS A 756 -22.17 -35.89 13.43
N ASP A 757 -21.73 -36.49 14.53
CA ASP A 757 -21.82 -35.86 15.84
C ASP A 757 -20.73 -34.78 16.02
N VAL A 758 -21.04 -33.74 16.77
CA VAL A 758 -20.08 -32.69 17.16
C VAL A 758 -19.02 -33.22 18.14
N THR A 759 -17.76 -32.84 17.93
CA THR A 759 -16.63 -33.04 18.87
C THR A 759 -16.21 -31.74 19.56
N VAL A 760 -15.40 -31.81 20.62
CA VAL A 760 -14.86 -30.61 21.27
C VAL A 760 -13.82 -29.91 20.37
N ARG A 761 -13.07 -30.66 19.56
CA ARG A 761 -12.21 -30.10 18.50
C ARG A 761 -13.00 -29.19 17.59
N MET A 762 -14.13 -29.68 17.04
CA MET A 762 -15.01 -28.91 16.14
C MET A 762 -15.55 -27.62 16.80
N LEU A 763 -15.81 -27.64 18.11
CA LEU A 763 -16.22 -26.45 18.84
C LEU A 763 -15.10 -25.41 18.92
N LEU A 764 -13.86 -25.82 19.20
CA LEU A 764 -12.69 -24.93 19.27
C LEU A 764 -12.23 -24.43 17.89
N SER A 765 -12.41 -25.23 16.84
CA SER A 765 -12.01 -24.92 15.47
C SER A 765 -13.11 -24.27 14.62
N HIS A 766 -14.27 -23.94 15.21
CA HIS A 766 -15.39 -23.33 14.47
C HIS A 766 -15.95 -24.19 13.31
N THR A 767 -15.80 -25.52 13.39
CA THR A 767 -16.31 -26.47 12.38
C THR A 767 -17.48 -27.32 12.88
N ALA A 768 -18.06 -27.02 14.06
CA ALA A 768 -19.24 -27.76 14.57
C ALA A 768 -20.55 -27.38 13.86
N GLY A 769 -20.57 -26.31 13.06
CA GLY A 769 -21.72 -25.93 12.22
C GLY A 769 -22.65 -24.86 12.82
N PHE A 770 -22.30 -24.25 13.97
CA PHE A 770 -23.01 -23.08 14.48
C PHE A 770 -22.52 -21.78 13.84
N ALA A 771 -23.45 -20.86 13.56
CA ALA A 771 -23.18 -19.49 13.12
C ALA A 771 -23.78 -18.44 14.08
N TYR A 772 -23.28 -17.20 14.02
CA TYR A 772 -23.91 -16.04 14.68
C TYR A 772 -24.98 -15.41 13.78
N GLY A 773 -26.17 -15.11 14.31
CA GLY A 773 -27.27 -14.49 13.56
C GLY A 773 -27.04 -13.06 13.07
N PHE A 774 -26.01 -12.36 13.56
CA PHE A 774 -25.56 -11.08 13.00
C PHE A 774 -24.59 -11.23 11.82
N PHE A 775 -24.07 -12.44 11.59
CA PHE A 775 -23.10 -12.76 10.56
C PHE A 775 -23.76 -13.55 9.43
N ASP A 776 -24.43 -14.66 9.75
CA ASP A 776 -25.13 -15.53 8.80
C ASP A 776 -26.67 -15.41 8.97
N PRO A 777 -27.44 -15.03 7.94
CA PRO A 777 -28.89 -14.88 8.02
C PRO A 777 -29.63 -16.21 8.25
N ARG A 778 -29.02 -17.36 7.97
CA ARG A 778 -29.57 -18.71 8.24
C ARG A 778 -29.63 -19.03 9.73
N ALA A 779 -28.81 -18.38 10.55
CA ALA A 779 -28.88 -18.48 12.00
C ALA A 779 -30.04 -17.62 12.53
N HIS A 780 -31.27 -18.06 12.27
CA HIS A 780 -32.48 -17.45 12.80
C HIS A 780 -32.52 -17.52 14.34
N THR A 781 -32.19 -16.42 15.00
CA THR A 781 -32.03 -16.36 16.46
C THR A 781 -33.34 -16.23 17.26
N ASN A 782 -34.50 -16.09 16.60
CA ASN A 782 -35.80 -15.88 17.27
C ASN A 782 -35.80 -14.74 18.33
N GLY A 783 -35.01 -13.68 18.10
CA GLY A 783 -34.85 -12.54 19.02
C GLY A 783 -33.65 -12.65 19.98
N LEU A 784 -32.84 -13.71 19.89
CA LEU A 784 -31.59 -13.86 20.65
C LEU A 784 -30.44 -13.16 19.92
N GLU A 785 -30.48 -11.83 19.85
CA GLU A 785 -29.51 -11.05 19.06
C GLU A 785 -28.07 -11.11 19.62
N PHE A 786 -27.92 -11.32 20.94
CA PHE A 786 -26.63 -11.44 21.61
C PHE A 786 -26.65 -12.56 22.64
N GLU A 787 -25.87 -13.60 22.38
CA GLU A 787 -25.82 -14.80 23.21
C GLU A 787 -25.31 -14.51 24.62
N GLY A 788 -26.17 -14.78 25.60
CA GLY A 788 -25.88 -14.51 27.00
C GLY A 788 -26.05 -13.04 27.42
N SER A 789 -26.51 -12.12 26.58
CA SER A 789 -26.90 -10.77 27.07
C SER A 789 -28.19 -10.83 27.90
N ASP A 790 -29.12 -11.73 27.56
CA ASP A 790 -30.36 -12.01 28.30
C ASP A 790 -30.14 -12.88 29.55
N GLY A 791 -28.93 -13.42 29.73
CA GLY A 791 -28.57 -14.33 30.81
C GLY A 791 -29.16 -15.75 30.69
N SER A 792 -29.91 -16.07 29.63
CA SER A 792 -30.67 -17.31 29.51
C SER A 792 -29.88 -18.45 28.86
N LYS A 793 -29.37 -19.34 29.71
CA LYS A 793 -28.67 -20.56 29.26
C LYS A 793 -29.58 -21.49 28.44
N GLU A 794 -30.89 -21.54 28.73
CA GLU A 794 -31.84 -22.34 27.95
C GLU A 794 -32.07 -21.81 26.54
N ASN A 795 -32.11 -20.49 26.38
CA ASN A 795 -32.26 -19.87 25.06
C ASN A 795 -31.03 -20.15 24.20
N PHE A 796 -29.85 -19.98 24.80
CA PHE A 796 -28.58 -20.35 24.19
C PHE A 796 -28.55 -21.82 23.74
N LEU A 797 -28.97 -22.75 24.61
CA LEU A 797 -29.03 -24.19 24.30
C LEU A 797 -30.07 -24.57 23.23
N LYS A 798 -30.96 -23.66 22.79
CA LYS A 798 -31.95 -23.91 21.72
C LYS A 798 -31.46 -23.54 20.32
N LEU A 799 -30.30 -22.88 20.18
CA LEU A 799 -29.74 -22.48 18.88
C LEU A 799 -29.45 -23.70 17.99
N ASN A 800 -29.72 -23.58 16.69
CA ASN A 800 -29.56 -24.66 15.71
C ASN A 800 -28.22 -24.57 14.97
N LEU A 801 -27.88 -25.65 14.25
CA LEU A 801 -26.76 -25.68 13.32
C LEU A 801 -27.21 -25.13 11.96
N VAL A 802 -26.32 -24.46 11.23
CA VAL A 802 -26.56 -24.01 9.84
C VAL A 802 -25.72 -24.80 8.81
N ASN A 803 -24.74 -25.58 9.26
CA ASN A 803 -23.96 -26.50 8.43
C ASN A 803 -23.77 -27.84 9.14
N GLN A 804 -23.53 -28.92 8.39
CA GLN A 804 -23.20 -30.23 8.98
C GLN A 804 -21.90 -30.19 9.82
N PRO A 805 -21.84 -30.87 10.98
CA PRO A 805 -20.62 -30.94 11.78
C PRO A 805 -19.41 -31.48 11.01
N GLY A 806 -18.36 -30.66 10.91
CA GLY A 806 -17.12 -30.96 10.20
C GLY A 806 -17.22 -30.91 8.67
N SER A 807 -18.18 -30.18 8.09
CA SER A 807 -18.26 -29.99 6.63
C SER A 807 -17.52 -28.75 6.11
N LYS A 808 -17.46 -27.67 6.90
CA LYS A 808 -16.69 -26.44 6.64
C LYS A 808 -16.54 -25.62 7.92
N TRP A 809 -15.69 -24.59 7.88
CA TRP A 809 -15.59 -23.56 8.91
C TRP A 809 -16.80 -22.61 8.90
N GLU A 810 -17.25 -22.18 10.08
CA GLU A 810 -18.37 -21.25 10.27
C GLU A 810 -18.23 -20.40 11.54
N TYR A 811 -18.40 -19.07 11.43
CA TYR A 811 -18.22 -18.19 12.58
C TYR A 811 -19.48 -18.11 13.45
N GLY A 812 -19.39 -18.61 14.67
CA GLY A 812 -20.55 -18.77 15.54
C GLY A 812 -20.26 -19.16 16.98
N VAL A 813 -21.33 -19.61 17.62
CA VAL A 813 -21.52 -19.84 19.06
C VAL A 813 -20.72 -21.01 19.64
N ASN A 814 -19.87 -21.62 18.82
CA ASN A 814 -19.13 -22.86 19.07
C ASN A 814 -18.34 -22.82 20.39
N ILE A 815 -17.67 -21.69 20.69
CA ILE A 815 -16.82 -21.54 21.88
C ILE A 815 -17.63 -21.38 23.17
N ASP A 816 -18.86 -20.86 23.10
CA ASP A 816 -19.77 -20.79 24.25
C ASP A 816 -20.22 -22.18 24.69
N PHE A 817 -20.51 -23.09 23.76
CA PHE A 817 -20.72 -24.51 24.07
C PHE A 817 -19.48 -25.15 24.70
N ALA A 818 -18.27 -24.82 24.23
CA ALA A 818 -17.03 -25.28 24.87
C ALA A 818 -16.90 -24.75 26.32
N GLY A 819 -17.33 -23.51 26.58
CA GLY A 819 -17.48 -22.95 27.93
C GLY A 819 -18.46 -23.75 28.81
N ILE A 820 -19.63 -24.12 28.27
CA ILE A 820 -20.61 -24.97 28.99
C ILE A 820 -20.02 -26.35 29.31
N ILE A 821 -19.17 -26.93 28.44
CA ILE A 821 -18.44 -28.17 28.73
C ILE A 821 -17.51 -27.96 29.94
N VAL A 822 -16.71 -26.88 29.96
CA VAL A 822 -15.84 -26.55 31.11
C VAL A 822 -16.64 -26.49 32.41
N GLU A 823 -17.79 -25.78 32.41
CA GLU A 823 -18.64 -25.67 33.60
C GLU A 823 -19.21 -27.03 34.05
N ARG A 824 -19.79 -27.81 33.14
CA ARG A 824 -20.41 -29.11 33.46
C ARG A 824 -19.38 -30.17 33.89
N VAL A 825 -18.15 -30.12 33.37
CA VAL A 825 -17.05 -31.03 33.72
C VAL A 825 -16.43 -30.67 35.07
N THR A 826 -16.38 -29.39 35.42
CA THR A 826 -15.70 -28.90 36.64
C THR A 826 -16.64 -28.63 37.81
N ASN A 827 -17.94 -28.49 37.54
CA ASN A 827 -18.96 -28.00 38.47
C ASN A 827 -18.60 -26.62 39.08
N GLN A 828 -17.91 -25.79 38.29
CA GLN A 828 -17.61 -24.39 38.58
C GLN A 828 -18.28 -23.50 37.51
N THR A 829 -18.56 -22.25 37.84
CA THR A 829 -18.95 -21.26 36.83
C THR A 829 -17.73 -20.82 36.02
N LEU A 830 -17.91 -20.52 34.73
CA LEU A 830 -16.80 -20.33 33.78
C LEU A 830 -15.84 -19.22 34.21
N GLY A 831 -16.37 -18.12 34.75
CA GLY A 831 -15.59 -17.00 35.28
C GLY A 831 -14.78 -17.34 36.55
N GLU A 832 -15.30 -18.20 37.44
CA GLU A 832 -14.51 -18.67 38.59
C GLU A 832 -13.43 -19.67 38.17
N TYR A 833 -13.69 -20.49 37.14
CA TYR A 833 -12.67 -21.36 36.56
C TYR A 833 -11.52 -20.53 35.95
N PHE A 834 -11.84 -19.56 35.08
CA PHE A 834 -10.84 -18.63 34.52
C PHE A 834 -10.08 -17.91 35.61
N HIS A 835 -10.77 -17.39 36.63
CA HIS A 835 -10.12 -16.67 37.71
C HIS A 835 -9.14 -17.56 38.49
N SER A 836 -9.55 -18.79 38.82
CA SER A 836 -8.77 -19.70 39.68
C SER A 836 -7.63 -20.40 38.95
N HIS A 837 -7.84 -20.76 37.67
CA HIS A 837 -6.90 -21.60 36.90
C HIS A 837 -6.10 -20.83 35.84
N ILE A 838 -6.47 -19.59 35.50
CA ILE A 838 -5.75 -18.77 34.51
C ILE A 838 -5.33 -17.43 35.13
N PHE A 839 -6.26 -16.60 35.60
CA PHE A 839 -5.95 -15.22 36.00
C PHE A 839 -5.12 -15.15 37.29
N THR A 840 -5.47 -15.91 38.34
CA THR A 840 -4.71 -15.94 39.60
C THR A 840 -3.26 -16.43 39.40
N PRO A 841 -2.99 -17.54 38.69
CA PRO A 841 -1.61 -17.93 38.33
C PRO A 841 -0.81 -16.85 37.60
N LEU A 842 -1.44 -16.10 36.70
CA LEU A 842 -0.78 -15.01 35.94
C LEU A 842 -0.63 -13.70 36.71
N GLY A 843 -1.13 -13.60 37.95
CA GLY A 843 -1.12 -12.35 38.70
C GLY A 843 -2.02 -11.27 38.09
N ILE A 844 -3.17 -11.69 37.53
CA ILE A 844 -4.24 -10.81 37.05
C ILE A 844 -5.28 -10.68 38.19
N PRO A 845 -5.63 -9.47 38.64
CA PRO A 845 -6.60 -9.26 39.72
C PRO A 845 -8.05 -9.38 39.22
N ARG A 846 -9.02 -9.58 40.14
CA ARG A 846 -10.46 -9.72 39.83
C ARG A 846 -11.07 -8.51 39.12
N ASP A 847 -10.53 -7.31 39.31
CA ASP A 847 -10.95 -6.08 38.62
C ASP A 847 -10.15 -5.83 37.32
N GLY A 848 -9.19 -6.70 37.00
CA GLY A 848 -8.37 -6.65 35.80
C GLY A 848 -9.03 -7.30 34.60
N ILE A 849 -9.59 -8.50 34.81
CA ILE A 849 -10.39 -9.25 33.83
C ILE A 849 -11.54 -9.94 34.57
N SER A 850 -12.78 -9.71 34.14
CA SER A 850 -14.00 -10.25 34.78
C SER A 850 -15.13 -10.42 33.77
N MET A 851 -16.06 -11.35 34.04
CA MET A 851 -17.36 -11.41 33.34
C MET A 851 -18.38 -10.44 33.92
N PHE A 852 -18.19 -10.03 35.17
CA PHE A 852 -19.10 -9.13 35.91
C PHE A 852 -18.28 -8.01 36.55
N PRO A 853 -18.06 -6.88 35.84
CA PRO A 853 -17.43 -5.69 36.42
C PRO A 853 -18.27 -5.15 37.58
N THR A 854 -17.64 -4.88 38.72
CA THR A 854 -18.30 -4.26 39.88
C THR A 854 -18.76 -2.83 39.56
N ALA A 855 -19.72 -2.28 40.31
CA ALA A 855 -20.19 -0.90 40.11
C ALA A 855 -19.07 0.16 40.20
N GLU A 856 -17.99 -0.11 40.94
CA GLU A 856 -16.79 0.74 40.95
C GLU A 856 -15.94 0.57 39.69
N ALA A 857 -15.79 -0.65 39.17
CA ALA A 857 -15.08 -0.93 37.93
C ALA A 857 -15.81 -0.36 36.70
N GLN A 858 -17.15 -0.36 36.72
CA GLN A 858 -17.99 0.18 35.64
C GLN A 858 -17.76 1.68 35.38
N LYS A 859 -17.26 2.45 36.36
CA LYS A 859 -16.87 3.87 36.18
C LYS A 859 -15.72 4.08 35.19
N TYR A 860 -14.97 3.03 34.89
CA TYR A 860 -13.85 3.04 33.95
C TYR A 860 -14.16 2.26 32.67
N LEU A 861 -15.41 1.83 32.48
CA LEU A 861 -15.85 1.13 31.27
C LEU A 861 -15.90 2.13 30.10
N ALA A 862 -15.22 1.82 29.01
CA ALA A 862 -15.34 2.59 27.77
C ALA A 862 -16.79 2.49 27.23
N HIS A 863 -17.36 3.63 26.84
CA HIS A 863 -18.72 3.72 26.31
C HIS A 863 -18.78 3.08 24.92
N MET A 864 -19.95 2.58 24.52
CA MET A 864 -20.12 1.91 23.22
C MET A 864 -20.61 2.90 22.16
N HIS A 865 -20.07 2.80 20.95
CA HIS A 865 -20.35 3.75 19.87
C HIS A 865 -20.83 3.07 18.59
N GLN A 866 -21.69 3.75 17.84
CA GLN A 866 -22.12 3.39 16.50
C GLN A 866 -21.60 4.40 15.49
N ARG A 867 -20.86 3.95 14.48
CA ARG A 867 -20.59 4.72 13.27
C ARG A 867 -21.71 4.50 12.27
N ASP A 868 -22.16 5.60 11.68
CA ASP A 868 -23.09 5.62 10.57
C ASP A 868 -22.33 5.42 9.26
N GLY A 869 -22.66 4.38 8.51
CA GLY A 869 -21.96 4.02 7.27
C GLY A 869 -22.16 5.01 6.11
N SER A 870 -23.20 5.86 6.17
CA SER A 870 -23.53 6.82 5.11
C SER A 870 -22.93 8.21 5.34
N THR A 871 -22.82 8.63 6.60
CA THR A 871 -22.34 9.96 6.99
C THR A 871 -20.97 9.95 7.67
N GLY A 872 -20.46 8.77 8.05
CA GLY A 872 -19.22 8.60 8.81
C GLY A 872 -19.29 9.09 10.26
N GLN A 873 -20.41 9.72 10.66
CA GLN A 873 -20.61 10.26 12.01
C GLN A 873 -20.61 9.13 13.05
N LEU A 874 -20.10 9.45 14.23
CA LEU A 874 -20.02 8.53 15.35
C LEU A 874 -20.92 9.04 16.49
N LYS A 875 -21.71 8.16 17.08
CA LYS A 875 -22.63 8.47 18.19
C LYS A 875 -22.49 7.42 19.28
N GLU A 876 -22.66 7.83 20.54
CA GLU A 876 -22.78 6.89 21.64
C GLU A 876 -24.08 6.05 21.50
N ARG A 877 -24.04 4.79 21.93
CA ARG A 877 -25.17 3.85 21.92
C ARG A 877 -25.24 3.05 23.21
N GLU A 878 -26.37 2.41 23.46
CA GLU A 878 -26.47 1.44 24.55
C GLU A 878 -25.50 0.25 24.33
N HIS A 879 -24.89 -0.18 25.43
CA HIS A 879 -23.91 -1.27 25.47
C HIS A 879 -24.57 -2.64 25.21
N LEU A 880 -24.17 -3.31 24.14
CA LEU A 880 -24.78 -4.58 23.67
C LEU A 880 -24.76 -5.72 24.70
N HIS A 881 -23.77 -5.72 25.60
CA HIS A 881 -23.63 -6.71 26.67
C HIS A 881 -23.90 -6.06 28.03
N ASN A 882 -25.05 -5.38 28.17
CA ASN A 882 -25.49 -4.69 29.38
C ASN A 882 -25.94 -5.65 30.51
N GLY A 883 -26.49 -6.83 30.17
CA GLY A 883 -27.01 -7.82 31.13
C GLY A 883 -26.07 -8.17 32.29
N PRO A 884 -24.80 -8.52 32.05
CA PRO A 884 -23.82 -8.76 33.12
C PRO A 884 -23.57 -7.55 34.03
N LEU A 885 -23.63 -6.32 33.49
CA LEU A 885 -23.39 -5.08 34.24
C LEU A 885 -24.46 -4.86 35.34
N ALA A 886 -25.66 -5.40 35.15
CA ALA A 886 -26.74 -5.35 36.13
C ALA A 886 -26.64 -6.42 37.24
N GLN A 887 -25.73 -7.41 37.14
CA GLN A 887 -25.66 -8.52 38.09
C GLN A 887 -24.83 -8.17 39.34
N SER A 888 -25.51 -7.58 40.33
CA SER A 888 -24.88 -7.00 41.53
C SER A 888 -24.49 -8.02 42.63
N THR A 889 -25.09 -9.22 42.64
CA THR A 889 -24.85 -10.24 43.68
C THR A 889 -24.27 -11.53 43.10
N LYS A 890 -23.50 -12.28 43.90
CA LYS A 890 -22.89 -13.55 43.47
C LYS A 890 -23.93 -14.57 42.99
N ASP A 891 -25.04 -14.70 43.72
CA ASP A 891 -26.19 -15.53 43.35
C ASP A 891 -26.82 -15.16 41.99
N GLN A 892 -26.83 -13.87 41.63
CA GLN A 892 -27.28 -13.43 40.31
C GLN A 892 -26.27 -13.82 39.23
N GLN A 893 -24.99 -13.53 39.46
CA GLN A 893 -23.87 -13.82 38.55
C GLN A 893 -23.71 -15.32 38.26
N ASP A 894 -23.89 -16.18 39.26
CA ASP A 894 -23.75 -17.64 39.12
C ASP A 894 -24.97 -18.30 38.45
N ARG A 895 -26.12 -17.62 38.39
CA ARG A 895 -27.29 -18.05 37.59
C ARG A 895 -27.29 -17.49 36.17
N PHE A 896 -26.51 -16.45 35.90
CA PHE A 896 -26.45 -15.77 34.61
C PHE A 896 -25.59 -16.57 33.62
N MET A 897 -25.99 -16.63 32.34
CA MET A 897 -25.21 -17.32 31.29
C MET A 897 -23.83 -16.67 31.09
N GLN A 898 -22.77 -17.40 31.42
CA GLN A 898 -21.39 -16.95 31.31
C GLN A 898 -20.81 -17.32 29.94
N SER A 899 -20.90 -16.37 29.00
CA SER A 899 -20.47 -16.56 27.61
C SER A 899 -18.96 -16.83 27.48
N GLY A 900 -18.59 -18.02 26.99
CA GLY A 900 -17.22 -18.38 26.63
C GLY A 900 -16.75 -17.80 25.30
N GLY A 901 -17.67 -17.36 24.43
CA GLY A 901 -17.37 -16.74 23.16
C GLY A 901 -17.31 -15.22 23.20
N ALA A 902 -17.88 -14.55 24.21
CA ALA A 902 -17.97 -13.09 24.27
C ALA A 902 -18.00 -12.46 25.68
N GLY A 903 -17.99 -13.23 26.77
CA GLY A 903 -18.39 -12.73 28.10
C GLY A 903 -17.39 -11.89 28.90
N LEU A 904 -16.14 -11.72 28.46
CA LEU A 904 -15.14 -10.99 29.26
C LEU A 904 -15.13 -9.48 29.02
N PHE A 905 -14.91 -8.77 30.12
CA PHE A 905 -14.45 -7.40 30.21
C PHE A 905 -13.00 -7.40 30.69
N ALA A 906 -12.13 -6.60 30.10
CA ALA A 906 -10.70 -6.60 30.43
C ALA A 906 -10.05 -5.21 30.29
N LYS A 907 -9.00 -5.00 31.10
CA LYS A 907 -8.00 -3.96 30.91
C LYS A 907 -6.91 -4.49 29.96
N PRO A 908 -6.52 -3.76 28.89
CA PRO A 908 -5.50 -4.23 27.94
C PRO A 908 -4.21 -4.74 28.58
N LYS A 909 -3.73 -4.04 29.63
CA LYS A 909 -2.52 -4.40 30.39
C LYS A 909 -2.56 -5.75 31.11
N GLU A 910 -3.76 -6.24 31.41
CA GLU A 910 -3.96 -7.51 32.10
C GLU A 910 -4.09 -8.63 31.07
N TYR A 911 -4.73 -8.35 29.93
CA TYR A 911 -4.89 -9.31 28.85
C TYR A 911 -3.55 -9.68 28.19
N VAL A 912 -2.62 -8.72 28.01
CA VAL A 912 -1.28 -9.00 27.48
C VAL A 912 -0.46 -9.98 28.35
N LYS A 913 -0.76 -10.13 29.64
CA LYS A 913 -0.12 -11.16 30.50
C LYS A 913 -0.48 -12.58 30.05
N ILE A 914 -1.70 -12.79 29.55
CA ILE A 914 -2.15 -14.07 28.98
C ILE A 914 -1.33 -14.35 27.70
N LEU A 915 -1.22 -13.36 26.82
CA LEU A 915 -0.48 -13.48 25.57
C LEU A 915 1.01 -13.79 25.82
N ALA A 916 1.63 -13.08 26.79
CA ALA A 916 3.01 -13.32 27.20
C ALA A 916 3.22 -14.73 27.77
N ALA A 917 2.31 -15.25 28.60
CA ALA A 917 2.41 -16.62 29.11
C ALA A 917 2.34 -17.67 27.98
N ILE A 918 1.49 -17.44 26.99
CA ILE A 918 1.33 -18.31 25.83
C ILE A 918 2.58 -18.28 24.91
N LEU A 919 3.19 -17.10 24.68
CA LEU A 919 4.51 -16.98 24.01
C LEU A 919 5.63 -17.77 24.73
N ASN A 920 5.51 -18.03 26.04
CA ASN A 920 6.46 -18.80 26.84
C ASN A 920 6.03 -20.25 27.06
N ASN A 921 5.34 -20.85 26.07
CA ASN A 921 4.89 -22.24 26.13
C ASN A 921 3.99 -22.53 27.36
N GLY A 922 3.18 -21.54 27.76
CA GLY A 922 2.21 -21.64 28.84
C GLY A 922 2.71 -21.24 30.22
N THR A 923 3.93 -20.70 30.34
CA THR A 923 4.51 -20.23 31.62
C THR A 923 4.54 -18.71 31.70
N SER A 924 3.99 -18.14 32.77
CA SER A 924 4.06 -16.70 33.04
C SER A 924 5.51 -16.22 33.21
N PRO A 925 6.00 -15.25 32.42
CA PRO A 925 7.35 -14.71 32.60
C PRO A 925 7.47 -13.84 33.87
N THR A 926 6.35 -13.37 34.44
CA THR A 926 6.33 -12.50 35.62
C THR A 926 6.12 -13.25 36.94
N THR A 927 5.29 -14.30 36.95
CA THR A 927 4.97 -15.08 38.16
C THR A 927 5.65 -16.45 38.19
N GLY A 928 6.18 -16.94 37.07
CA GLY A 928 6.74 -18.28 36.93
C GLY A 928 5.71 -19.42 36.97
N ALA A 929 4.42 -19.13 37.10
CA ALA A 929 3.37 -20.13 37.12
C ALA A 929 3.04 -20.63 35.70
N SER A 930 2.85 -21.95 35.55
CA SER A 930 2.44 -22.57 34.30
C SER A 930 0.92 -22.77 34.27
N ILE A 931 0.27 -22.23 33.23
CA ILE A 931 -1.17 -22.38 32.95
C ILE A 931 -1.45 -23.45 31.91
N LEU A 932 -0.49 -23.79 31.05
CA LEU A 932 -0.52 -24.89 30.09
C LEU A 932 0.88 -25.50 29.98
N LYS A 933 0.95 -26.75 29.57
CA LYS A 933 2.19 -27.39 29.10
C LYS A 933 2.50 -26.95 27.67
N ARG A 934 3.77 -27.18 27.28
CA ARG A 934 4.26 -26.88 25.93
C ARG A 934 3.45 -27.58 24.86
N GLU A 935 3.15 -28.87 25.03
CA GLU A 935 2.44 -29.68 24.05
C GLU A 935 1.02 -29.13 23.77
N SER A 936 0.37 -28.58 24.80
CA SER A 936 -0.92 -27.91 24.68
C SER A 936 -0.85 -26.56 24.01
N VAL A 937 0.23 -25.80 24.23
CA VAL A 937 0.47 -24.55 23.50
C VAL A 937 0.84 -24.81 22.04
N ASP A 938 1.52 -25.92 21.75
CA ASP A 938 1.75 -26.37 20.37
C ASP A 938 0.40 -26.75 19.70
N MET A 939 -0.52 -27.45 20.39
CA MET A 939 -1.90 -27.67 19.91
C MET A 939 -2.71 -26.37 19.71
N LEU A 940 -2.52 -25.37 20.58
CA LEU A 940 -3.19 -24.06 20.45
C LEU A 940 -2.81 -23.34 19.14
N TRP A 941 -1.61 -23.63 18.59
CA TRP A 941 -1.06 -23.03 17.38
C TRP A 941 -1.27 -23.85 16.10
N GLU A 942 -1.74 -25.09 16.20
CA GLU A 942 -1.90 -25.99 15.07
C GLU A 942 -3.10 -25.57 14.20
N ASN A 943 -2.90 -25.44 12.88
CA ASN A 943 -3.99 -25.17 11.94
C ASN A 943 -4.97 -26.35 11.92
N GLN A 944 -6.21 -26.12 12.38
CA GLN A 944 -7.25 -27.13 12.48
C GLN A 944 -8.06 -27.29 11.18
N ILE A 945 -7.85 -26.43 10.19
CA ILE A 945 -8.54 -26.43 8.89
C ILE A 945 -7.55 -26.33 7.70
N PRO A 946 -6.52 -27.21 7.62
CA PRO A 946 -5.51 -27.14 6.55
C PRO A 946 -6.10 -27.28 5.13
N ASP A 947 -7.25 -27.94 5.01
CA ASP A 947 -7.96 -28.16 3.75
C ASP A 947 -8.86 -26.99 3.32
N GLU A 948 -9.00 -25.94 4.15
CA GLU A 948 -9.78 -24.73 3.86
C GLU A 948 -8.90 -23.45 3.79
N PRO A 949 -7.87 -23.39 2.91
CA PRO A 949 -6.88 -22.30 2.87
C PRO A 949 -7.42 -20.92 2.48
N ASN A 950 -8.72 -20.82 2.17
CA ASN A 950 -9.43 -19.60 1.78
C ASN A 950 -10.71 -19.38 2.61
N PHE A 951 -10.85 -20.01 3.78
CA PHE A 951 -12.09 -19.99 4.58
C PHE A 951 -12.62 -18.59 4.90
N ALA A 952 -11.74 -17.59 5.00
CA ALA A 952 -12.07 -16.20 5.26
C ALA A 952 -11.87 -15.30 4.02
N ARG A 953 -11.92 -15.86 2.80
CA ARG A 953 -11.93 -15.15 1.50
C ARG A 953 -13.25 -15.33 0.76
N ALA A 954 -14.31 -14.86 1.38
CA ALA A 954 -15.60 -14.71 0.75
C ALA A 954 -16.20 -13.38 1.19
N SER A 955 -16.74 -12.62 0.23
CA SER A 955 -17.52 -11.42 0.51
C SER A 955 -18.84 -11.80 1.19
N VAL A 956 -18.80 -11.97 2.51
CA VAL A 956 -20.01 -12.20 3.31
C VAL A 956 -20.68 -10.85 3.53
N ILE A 957 -21.88 -10.68 2.97
CA ILE A 957 -22.78 -9.59 3.38
C ILE A 957 -23.28 -9.97 4.78
N PRO A 958 -22.92 -9.22 5.83
CA PRO A 958 -23.28 -9.59 7.19
C PRO A 958 -24.79 -9.43 7.39
N ALA A 959 -25.41 -10.40 8.06
CA ALA A 959 -26.85 -10.38 8.35
C ALA A 959 -27.30 -9.13 9.12
N ASN A 960 -26.42 -8.50 9.90
CA ASN A 960 -26.68 -7.20 10.54
C ASN A 960 -25.55 -6.18 10.27
N PRO A 961 -25.74 -5.25 9.30
CA PRO A 961 -24.72 -4.26 8.93
C PRO A 961 -24.48 -3.19 10.01
N LEU A 962 -25.29 -3.11 11.07
CA LEU A 962 -25.01 -2.23 12.21
C LEU A 962 -23.94 -2.82 13.16
N LEU A 963 -23.64 -4.11 13.04
CA LEU A 963 -22.74 -4.84 13.94
C LEU A 963 -21.43 -5.27 13.26
N VAL A 964 -21.46 -5.53 11.96
CA VAL A 964 -20.30 -5.91 11.16
C VAL A 964 -20.38 -5.18 9.82
N ASN A 965 -19.28 -4.57 9.36
CA ASN A 965 -19.19 -4.02 8.00
C ASN A 965 -18.93 -5.15 6.99
N PRO A 966 -19.45 -5.06 5.74
CA PRO A 966 -19.07 -5.99 4.69
C PRO A 966 -17.56 -5.88 4.40
N ALA A 967 -16.92 -7.04 4.25
CA ALA A 967 -15.49 -7.16 3.92
C ALA A 967 -15.29 -8.31 2.94
N SER A 968 -14.33 -8.18 2.02
CA SER A 968 -13.97 -9.22 1.04
C SER A 968 -13.18 -10.37 1.66
N GLU A 969 -12.35 -10.08 2.66
CA GLU A 969 -11.66 -11.06 3.50
C GLU A 969 -11.30 -10.48 4.87
N PHE A 970 -11.10 -11.34 5.88
CA PHE A 970 -10.81 -10.89 7.26
C PHE A 970 -9.41 -10.27 7.45
N TYR A 971 -8.44 -10.63 6.61
CA TYR A 971 -7.08 -10.08 6.68
C TYR A 971 -6.43 -10.12 5.29
N PRO A 972 -6.56 -9.04 4.50
CA PRO A 972 -6.03 -9.01 3.14
C PRO A 972 -4.51 -9.03 3.11
N GLN A 973 -3.96 -9.91 2.26
CA GLN A 973 -2.53 -10.07 2.05
C GLN A 973 -2.20 -10.15 0.56
N PRO A 974 -1.12 -9.49 0.09
CA PRO A 974 -0.64 -9.64 -1.28
C PRO A 974 -0.39 -11.12 -1.63
N ASN A 975 -0.74 -11.51 -2.86
CA ASN A 975 -0.60 -12.87 -3.41
C ASN A 975 -1.47 -13.96 -2.75
N ASN A 976 -2.49 -13.60 -1.96
CA ASN A 976 -3.50 -14.50 -1.39
C ASN A 976 -2.93 -15.81 -0.75
N PRO A 977 -1.93 -15.73 0.16
CA PRO A 977 -1.36 -16.92 0.81
C PRO A 977 -2.42 -17.66 1.64
N ALA A 978 -2.21 -18.95 1.89
CA ALA A 978 -3.13 -19.77 2.67
C ALA A 978 -3.46 -19.15 4.04
N GLN A 979 -4.74 -19.17 4.39
CA GLN A 979 -5.26 -18.80 5.70
C GLN A 979 -5.37 -20.06 6.58
N GLY A 980 -5.35 -19.88 7.91
CA GLY A 980 -5.58 -20.97 8.85
C GLY A 980 -6.38 -20.52 10.07
N TRP A 981 -6.94 -21.49 10.78
CA TRP A 981 -7.62 -21.28 12.06
C TRP A 981 -7.04 -22.23 13.09
N ALA A 982 -6.66 -21.72 14.26
CA ALA A 982 -6.23 -22.52 15.39
C ALA A 982 -7.17 -22.30 16.59
N TYR A 983 -6.90 -22.93 17.73
CA TYR A 983 -7.83 -22.85 18.86
C TYR A 983 -7.92 -21.44 19.46
N GLY A 984 -9.04 -20.78 19.22
CA GLY A 984 -9.38 -19.46 19.75
C GLY A 984 -8.97 -18.27 18.88
N GLY A 985 -8.42 -18.47 17.67
CA GLY A 985 -8.07 -17.37 16.79
C GLY A 985 -7.57 -17.76 15.39
N PHE A 986 -7.42 -16.74 14.55
CA PHE A 986 -6.92 -16.85 13.19
C PHE A 986 -5.40 -17.05 13.19
N LEU A 987 -4.91 -17.96 12.35
CA LEU A 987 -3.50 -18.25 12.17
C LEU A 987 -2.99 -17.60 10.87
N THR A 988 -2.11 -16.62 11.01
CA THR A 988 -1.35 -16.03 9.90
C THR A 988 -0.25 -17.03 9.48
N ILE A 989 -0.44 -17.72 8.34
CA ILE A 989 0.51 -18.75 7.85
C ILE A 989 1.73 -18.12 7.17
N ALA A 990 1.54 -17.05 6.40
CA ALA A 990 2.61 -16.31 5.73
C ALA A 990 2.82 -14.91 6.36
N PRO A 991 4.04 -14.33 6.31
CA PRO A 991 4.32 -13.01 6.90
C PRO A 991 3.40 -11.90 6.38
N GLY A 992 2.93 -11.04 7.29
CA GLY A 992 1.97 -9.97 7.02
C GLY A 992 2.63 -8.64 6.61
N SER A 993 1.83 -7.76 5.99
CA SER A 993 2.27 -6.43 5.52
C SER A 993 2.68 -5.47 6.64
N THR A 994 2.28 -5.74 7.89
CA THR A 994 2.70 -5.00 9.08
C THR A 994 4.10 -5.34 9.59
N GLY A 995 4.78 -6.34 9.00
CA GLY A 995 6.07 -6.86 9.51
C GLY A 995 5.92 -8.06 10.46
N ARG A 996 4.68 -8.40 10.80
CA ARG A 996 4.28 -9.64 11.48
C ARG A 996 4.83 -10.88 10.77
N GLY A 997 5.44 -11.79 11.53
CA GLY A 997 6.01 -13.04 11.04
C GLY A 997 4.96 -14.08 10.61
N ALA A 998 5.46 -15.21 10.11
CA ALA A 998 4.64 -16.39 9.94
C ALA A 998 4.24 -16.94 11.33
N ASN A 999 3.27 -17.85 11.37
CA ASN A 999 2.80 -18.48 12.60
C ASN A 999 2.34 -17.47 13.69
N THR A 1000 1.74 -16.35 13.30
CA THR A 1000 1.13 -15.41 14.26
C THR A 1000 -0.33 -15.75 14.52
N LEU A 1001 -0.69 -15.92 15.80
CA LEU A 1001 -2.10 -16.02 16.21
C LEU A 1001 -2.65 -14.64 16.53
N TRP A 1002 -3.88 -14.38 16.11
CA TRP A 1002 -4.58 -13.14 16.40
C TRP A 1002 -6.10 -13.31 16.31
N TRP A 1003 -6.85 -12.46 17.01
CA TRP A 1003 -8.29 -12.35 16.81
C TRP A 1003 -8.83 -10.99 17.23
N MET A 1004 -10.11 -10.76 16.98
CA MET A 1004 -10.79 -9.50 17.26
C MET A 1004 -12.08 -9.67 18.07
N GLY A 1005 -12.41 -8.66 18.86
CA GLY A 1005 -13.70 -8.47 19.51
C GLY A 1005 -14.63 -7.64 18.64
N LEU A 1006 -15.95 -7.86 18.77
CA LEU A 1006 -16.98 -7.22 17.93
C LEU A 1006 -16.81 -5.69 17.86
N ALA A 1007 -16.63 -5.03 19.00
CA ALA A 1007 -16.44 -3.58 19.09
C ALA A 1007 -15.01 -3.08 18.72
N ASN A 1008 -14.38 -3.72 17.73
CA ASN A 1008 -13.04 -3.43 17.21
C ASN A 1008 -11.91 -3.46 18.27
N CYS A 1009 -11.97 -4.41 19.22
CA CYS A 1009 -10.80 -4.78 20.02
C CYS A 1009 -9.93 -5.78 19.24
N PHE A 1010 -8.60 -5.70 19.32
CA PHE A 1010 -7.68 -6.59 18.59
C PHE A 1010 -6.57 -7.12 19.50
N TRP A 1011 -6.20 -8.40 19.34
CA TRP A 1011 -4.99 -8.97 19.95
C TRP A 1011 -4.20 -9.79 18.94
N TRP A 1012 -2.88 -9.86 19.15
CA TRP A 1012 -2.00 -10.79 18.43
C TRP A 1012 -0.85 -11.27 19.31
N MET A 1013 -0.26 -12.40 18.91
CA MET A 1013 0.95 -12.99 19.46
C MET A 1013 1.78 -13.61 18.33
N ASP A 1014 2.95 -13.05 18.06
CA ASP A 1014 3.90 -13.54 17.07
C ASP A 1014 4.92 -14.43 17.78
N ARG A 1015 4.87 -15.74 17.47
CA ARG A 1015 5.73 -16.75 18.08
C ARG A 1015 7.18 -16.67 17.60
N GLU A 1016 7.41 -16.17 16.39
CA GLU A 1016 8.73 -16.10 15.75
C GLU A 1016 9.50 -14.86 16.22
N LYS A 1017 8.84 -13.69 16.22
CA LYS A 1017 9.39 -12.42 16.71
C LYS A 1017 9.33 -12.30 18.23
N GLY A 1018 8.45 -13.06 18.91
CA GLY A 1018 8.35 -13.09 20.36
C GLY A 1018 7.73 -11.82 20.95
N VAL A 1019 6.69 -11.30 20.30
CA VAL A 1019 5.96 -10.07 20.66
C VAL A 1019 4.46 -10.31 20.68
N ALA A 1020 3.75 -9.64 21.58
CA ALA A 1020 2.28 -9.65 21.61
C ALA A 1020 1.72 -8.24 21.85
N GLY A 1021 0.49 -8.01 21.42
CA GLY A 1021 -0.19 -6.72 21.56
C GLY A 1021 -1.69 -6.83 21.78
N PHE A 1022 -2.26 -5.79 22.40
CA PHE A 1022 -3.70 -5.59 22.53
C PHE A 1022 -4.08 -4.13 22.26
N LEU A 1023 -5.07 -3.92 21.39
CA LEU A 1023 -5.74 -2.64 21.16
C LEU A 1023 -7.19 -2.73 21.66
N GLY A 1024 -7.55 -1.88 22.62
CA GLY A 1024 -8.92 -1.69 23.10
C GLY A 1024 -9.64 -0.59 22.34
N SER A 1025 -10.84 -0.91 21.84
CA SER A 1025 -11.81 0.03 21.26
C SER A 1025 -13.23 -0.35 21.70
N GLN A 1026 -14.19 0.56 21.53
CA GLN A 1026 -15.64 0.31 21.71
C GLN A 1026 -16.45 0.98 20.58
N VAL A 1027 -16.08 0.69 19.33
CA VAL A 1027 -16.72 1.24 18.13
C VAL A 1027 -17.33 0.10 17.30
N LEU A 1028 -18.53 0.32 16.79
CA LEU A 1028 -19.23 -0.54 15.83
C LEU A 1028 -19.56 0.24 14.54
N PRO A 1029 -19.76 -0.41 13.39
CA PRO A 1029 -19.68 -1.86 13.16
C PRO A 1029 -18.26 -2.41 13.27
N ASN A 1030 -18.12 -3.73 13.45
CA ASN A 1030 -16.83 -4.43 13.33
C ASN A 1030 -16.23 -4.21 11.94
N GLY A 1031 -14.90 -4.04 11.85
CA GLY A 1031 -14.26 -3.57 10.62
C GLY A 1031 -14.42 -2.06 10.44
N ASP A 1032 -14.31 -1.28 11.52
CA ASP A 1032 -14.48 0.18 11.46
C ASP A 1032 -13.38 0.84 10.61
N PRO A 1033 -13.74 1.73 9.66
CA PRO A 1033 -12.79 2.31 8.71
C PRO A 1033 -11.77 3.28 9.34
N LYS A 1034 -11.93 3.68 10.61
CA LYS A 1034 -10.89 4.43 11.36
C LYS A 1034 -10.10 3.54 12.32
N VAL A 1035 -10.74 2.55 12.99
CA VAL A 1035 -10.03 1.68 13.94
C VAL A 1035 -9.12 0.67 13.23
N ILE A 1036 -9.53 0.11 12.08
CA ILE A 1036 -8.71 -0.86 11.34
C ILE A 1036 -7.35 -0.27 10.90
N PRO A 1037 -7.29 0.92 10.25
CA PRO A 1037 -6.01 1.56 9.94
C PRO A 1037 -5.16 1.89 11.17
N ALA A 1038 -5.79 2.30 12.29
CA ALA A 1038 -5.08 2.56 13.54
C ALA A 1038 -4.43 1.27 14.09
N TRP A 1039 -5.15 0.14 14.09
CA TRP A 1039 -4.62 -1.16 14.48
C TRP A 1039 -3.42 -1.60 13.63
N PHE A 1040 -3.56 -1.58 12.29
CA PHE A 1040 -2.45 -1.90 11.39
C PHE A 1040 -1.24 -0.98 11.59
N SER A 1041 -1.47 0.31 11.85
CA SER A 1041 -0.40 1.29 12.07
C SER A 1041 0.35 1.07 13.37
N VAL A 1042 -0.34 0.80 14.49
CA VAL A 1042 0.35 0.53 15.77
C VAL A 1042 1.03 -0.82 15.79
N GLU A 1043 0.46 -1.84 15.14
CA GLU A 1043 1.12 -3.12 14.94
C GLU A 1043 2.41 -2.94 14.12
N LYS A 1044 2.32 -2.24 12.99
CA LYS A 1044 3.48 -1.97 12.14
C LYS A 1044 4.58 -1.19 12.86
N MET A 1045 4.22 -0.16 13.63
CA MET A 1045 5.19 0.59 14.44
C MET A 1045 5.88 -0.27 15.50
N VAL A 1046 5.24 -1.32 16.03
CA VAL A 1046 5.91 -2.29 16.91
C VAL A 1046 6.95 -3.10 16.13
N TYR A 1047 6.60 -3.68 14.97
CA TYR A 1047 7.56 -4.47 14.19
C TYR A 1047 8.70 -3.66 13.58
N ASP A 1048 8.42 -2.48 13.04
CA ASP A 1048 9.43 -1.57 12.44
C ASP A 1048 10.50 -1.10 13.45
N ASN A 1049 10.29 -1.32 14.75
CA ASN A 1049 11.22 -0.95 15.83
C ASN A 1049 11.69 -2.17 16.67
N LEU A 1050 11.35 -3.40 16.27
CA LEU A 1050 11.90 -4.64 16.84
C LEU A 1050 13.22 -5.07 16.17
N GLU A 1051 13.47 -4.60 14.95
CA GLU A 1051 14.68 -4.87 14.14
C GLU A 1051 15.75 -3.77 14.31
#